data_AF-A0A3M4J6V8-F1
#
_entry.id   AF-A0A3M4J6V8-F1
#
_cell.length_a   1.000
_cell.length_b   1.000
_cell.length_c   1.000
_cell.angle_alpha   90.00
_cell.angle_beta   90.00
_cell.angle_gamma   90.00
#
_symmetry.space_group_name_H-M   'P 1'
#
loop_
_entity.id
_entity.type
_entity.pdbx_description
1 polymer ?
#
loop_
_entity_poly.entity_id
_entity_poly.type
_entity_poly.pdbx_seq_one_letter_code
_entity_poly.pdbx_strand_id
1 'polypeptide(L)'
;MNLPNLRADLQLTPAAPALDGSPRWTLADPVRGRYFKLGSQAIRLLRHWALGDASQVLQAANREPGLPLGNTEIEELLRFLRGHDLIAARDPEQRASYTYKASAARHGLWQMLLHQYLFFRIPLWRPDAFLNKAWPWLARYGSRLLRYGLPLTLGLGIFLVARDWQRFIGTFPHLFSLGGALAFGIALFFAKLCHEFGHAFMAKRAGCRVQSMGVAFMVLLPLFYTDVSDAWRVNDRRARLLIGAGGVLAEMLLACIALLAWSLLPDGPARTAAFMLASATWLTTVVVNLNPFMRFDGYFLISDFWEVDNLQGRAFALCRWRLREALFGYGLPAPEPWSAAMQRRLLWWGYLSWLWRAALFFGIALAVYHLFFKLLGIFLMLVELGWFIFLPIFKECRHWWSHREQAYAPRVLLSATGLLALLLLLIVPWHSSVELPVMLEAESVTAIHAPAAARVRQVNVHDGQKVEQGAVLMELESPDIDSRQSIVRREINMLQLQMRRQAGRSETAADAGILEQRLAEAVAEYRGLAARRERLLLRAPKAGQVRDLLPQLSEGRWVSTRDPLLRIVEEGTRIRGYVAENALWRIAPGDRGRFIADDPMRESLLVELQEVDANGVAWLDQEALSSDHHGPIAVRRDENQRAEPVQGQYGVRLKLVDNSAAPSQPLRGVAVLDGRSESLLGATWRRLAALGVRESGF
;
A
#
# COMPACT_ATOMS: atom_id res chain seq x y z
N MET A 1 31.54 49.33 28.43
CA MET A 1 30.68 48.26 29.02
C MET A 1 31.62 47.17 29.48
N ASN A 2 31.65 46.87 30.78
CA ASN A 2 32.53 45.82 31.29
C ASN A 2 32.02 44.44 30.84
N LEU A 3 32.87 43.73 30.10
CA LEU A 3 32.65 42.37 29.65
C LEU A 3 33.00 41.38 30.78
N PRO A 4 32.22 40.30 30.91
CA PRO A 4 32.43 39.33 31.98
C PRO A 4 33.55 38.35 31.63
N ASN A 5 34.22 37.84 32.66
CA ASN A 5 35.28 36.83 32.49
C ASN A 5 34.71 35.49 32.01
N LEU A 6 35.41 34.86 31.07
CA LEU A 6 35.11 33.50 30.62
C LEU A 6 35.52 32.47 31.67
N ARG A 7 34.91 31.28 31.62
CA ARG A 7 35.34 30.16 32.46
C ARG A 7 36.73 29.68 32.04
N ALA A 8 37.58 29.37 33.02
CA ALA A 8 38.99 29.00 32.80
C ALA A 8 39.19 27.59 32.23
N ASP A 9 38.17 26.73 32.30
CA ASP A 9 38.22 25.34 31.82
C ASP A 9 37.87 25.19 30.34
N LEU A 10 37.46 26.27 29.67
CA LEU A 10 37.12 26.24 28.25
C LEU A 10 38.38 26.00 27.39
N GLN A 11 38.28 25.08 26.45
CA GLN A 11 39.36 24.75 25.52
C GLN A 11 39.02 25.23 24.12
N LEU A 12 39.95 25.95 23.50
CA LEU A 12 39.80 26.43 22.14
C LEU A 12 40.79 25.72 21.22
N THR A 13 40.29 25.05 20.19
CA THR A 13 41.10 24.34 19.20
C THR A 13 40.74 24.77 17.78
N PRO A 14 41.69 24.85 16.83
CA PRO A 14 41.36 25.12 15.44
C PRO A 14 40.43 24.04 14.88
N ALA A 15 39.45 24.44 14.07
CA ALA A 15 38.48 23.55 13.44
C ALA A 15 38.68 23.50 11.92
N ALA A 16 38.10 22.50 11.25
CA ALA A 16 38.06 22.47 9.79
C ALA A 16 37.41 23.76 9.23
N PRO A 17 37.96 24.36 8.14
CA PRO A 17 37.38 25.53 7.50
C PRO A 17 35.90 25.34 7.17
N ALA A 18 35.15 26.43 7.08
CA ALA A 18 33.80 26.39 6.55
C ALA A 18 33.80 26.10 5.04
N LEU A 19 32.63 25.85 4.47
CA LEU A 19 32.48 25.50 3.05
C LEU A 19 32.87 26.65 2.11
N ASP A 20 32.89 27.88 2.61
CA ASP A 20 33.40 29.08 1.93
C ASP A 20 34.92 29.26 2.08
N GLY A 21 35.60 28.34 2.79
CA GLY A 21 37.04 28.38 3.08
C GLY A 21 37.40 29.23 4.30
N SER A 22 36.42 29.86 4.99
CA SER A 22 36.70 30.70 6.15
C SER A 22 37.21 29.87 7.36
N PRO A 23 38.19 30.38 8.13
CA PRO A 23 38.73 29.66 9.27
C PRO A 23 37.70 29.57 10.41
N ARG A 24 37.68 28.43 11.10
CA ARG A 24 36.80 28.15 12.24
C ARG A 24 37.58 27.60 13.42
N TRP A 25 37.00 27.73 14.61
CA TRP A 25 37.53 27.19 15.85
C TRP A 25 36.44 26.45 16.61
N THR A 26 36.80 25.39 17.33
CA THR A 26 35.91 24.66 18.23
C THR A 26 36.18 25.10 19.67
N LEU A 27 35.17 25.63 20.32
CA LEU A 27 35.15 25.91 21.76
C LEU A 27 34.51 24.71 22.48
N ALA A 28 35.29 24.04 23.31
CA ALA A 28 34.85 22.89 24.11
C ALA A 28 34.59 23.30 25.56
N ASP A 29 33.40 22.95 26.06
CA ASP A 29 33.04 22.97 27.49
C ASP A 29 33.23 21.55 28.05
N PRO A 30 34.37 21.26 28.73
CA PRO A 30 34.68 19.91 29.18
C PRO A 30 33.77 19.44 30.33
N VAL A 31 33.15 20.37 31.09
CA VAL A 31 32.27 20.03 32.22
C VAL A 31 30.91 19.54 31.71
N ARG A 32 30.38 20.19 30.67
CA ARG A 32 29.08 19.83 30.08
C ARG A 32 29.18 18.90 28.88
N GLY A 33 30.39 18.63 28.39
CA GLY A 33 30.62 17.83 27.18
C GLY A 33 30.02 18.46 25.92
N ARG A 34 30.01 19.81 25.84
CA ARG A 34 29.43 20.54 24.70
C ARG A 34 30.51 21.18 23.84
N TYR A 35 30.27 21.21 22.54
CA TYR A 35 31.19 21.74 21.54
C TYR A 35 30.47 22.77 20.68
N PHE A 36 31.12 23.90 20.47
CA PHE A 36 30.59 25.01 19.67
C PHE A 36 31.59 25.38 18.59
N LYS A 37 31.12 25.56 17.35
CA LYS A 37 31.95 26.07 16.25
C LYS A 37 31.81 27.57 16.19
N LEU A 38 32.93 28.28 16.29
CA LEU A 38 33.03 29.72 16.23
C LEU A 38 33.66 30.15 14.91
N GLY A 39 33.08 31.18 14.30
CA GLY A 39 33.62 31.83 13.10
C GLY A 39 34.76 32.80 13.43
N SER A 40 35.39 33.33 12.38
CA SER A 40 36.50 34.29 12.48
C SER A 40 36.13 35.56 13.26
N GLN A 41 34.91 36.08 13.08
CA GLN A 41 34.43 37.28 13.79
C GLN A 41 34.41 37.08 15.31
N ALA A 42 33.81 35.99 15.78
CA ALA A 42 33.74 35.65 17.20
C ALA A 42 35.14 35.45 17.81
N ILE A 43 36.08 34.88 17.05
CA ILE A 43 37.44 34.62 17.54
C ILE A 43 38.29 35.89 17.63
N ARG A 44 38.11 36.84 16.69
CA ARG A 44 38.73 38.17 16.78
C ARG A 44 38.32 38.89 18.06
N LEU A 45 37.04 38.78 18.45
CA LEU A 45 36.55 39.33 19.72
C LEU A 45 37.09 38.54 20.93
N LEU A 46 37.03 37.20 20.89
CA LEU A 46 37.45 36.37 22.02
C LEU A 46 38.96 36.47 22.33
N ARG A 47 39.80 36.70 21.32
CA ARG A 47 41.25 36.86 21.50
C ARG A 47 41.60 38.06 22.38
N HIS A 48 40.84 39.14 22.24
CA HIS A 48 41.03 40.38 23.02
C HIS A 48 40.10 40.48 24.22
N TRP A 49 39.30 39.44 24.51
CA TRP A 49 38.28 39.46 25.57
C TRP A 49 38.84 39.78 26.96
N ALA A 50 40.12 39.47 27.20
CA ALA A 50 40.82 39.78 28.45
C ALA A 50 40.95 41.29 28.74
N LEU A 51 40.78 42.17 27.74
CA LEU A 51 40.80 43.63 27.94
C LEU A 51 39.62 44.13 28.79
N GLY A 52 38.55 43.34 28.92
CA GLY A 52 37.47 43.60 29.87
C GLY A 52 36.52 44.74 29.51
N ASP A 53 36.88 45.72 28.68
CA ASP A 53 35.96 46.75 28.18
C ASP A 53 35.57 46.52 26.71
N ALA A 54 34.26 46.54 26.43
CA ALA A 54 33.72 46.29 25.09
C ALA A 54 34.28 47.23 24.01
N SER A 55 34.52 48.50 24.33
CA SER A 55 35.05 49.45 23.35
C SER A 55 36.51 49.15 22.99
N GLN A 56 37.31 48.74 23.97
CA GLN A 56 38.71 48.35 23.79
C GLN A 56 38.82 47.02 23.04
N VAL A 57 37.97 46.04 23.35
CA VAL A 57 37.90 44.77 22.63
C VAL A 57 37.53 44.99 21.17
N LEU A 58 36.54 45.83 20.89
CA LEU A 58 36.11 46.15 19.52
C LEU A 58 37.21 46.86 18.73
N GLN A 59 37.87 47.85 19.33
CA GLN A 59 38.99 48.55 18.71
C GLN A 59 40.16 47.60 18.43
N ALA A 60 40.52 46.73 19.38
CA ALA A 60 41.58 45.75 19.21
C ALA A 60 41.24 44.72 18.13
N ALA A 61 40.01 44.20 18.10
CA ALA A 61 39.55 43.26 17.09
C ALA A 61 39.50 43.88 15.68
N ASN A 62 39.14 45.16 15.56
CA ASN A 62 39.11 45.89 14.28
C ASN A 62 40.49 46.31 13.77
N ARG A 63 41.55 46.25 14.59
CA ARG A 63 42.94 46.38 14.11
C ARG A 63 43.42 45.13 13.39
N GLU A 64 42.82 43.97 13.66
CA GLU A 64 43.10 42.75 12.91
C GLU A 64 42.41 42.77 11.53
N PRO A 65 43.04 42.20 10.50
CA PRO A 65 42.45 42.11 9.16
C PRO A 65 41.13 41.33 9.18
N GLY A 66 40.09 41.91 8.58
CA GLY A 66 38.76 41.31 8.46
C GLY A 66 37.67 42.36 8.29
N LEU A 67 36.42 41.91 8.24
CA LEU A 67 35.26 42.81 8.18
C LEU A 67 35.18 43.68 9.45
N PRO A 68 34.75 44.94 9.36
CA PRO A 68 34.56 45.79 10.53
C PRO A 68 33.49 45.19 11.44
N LEU A 69 33.77 45.11 12.74
CA LEU A 69 32.87 44.63 13.77
C LEU A 69 32.25 45.82 14.52
N GLY A 70 30.93 45.76 14.75
CA GLY A 70 30.17 46.73 15.52
C GLY A 70 29.80 46.22 16.92
N ASN A 71 29.02 47.04 17.64
CA ASN A 71 28.52 46.67 18.97
C ASN A 71 27.53 45.50 18.90
N THR A 72 26.82 45.35 17.77
CA THR A 72 25.89 44.27 17.49
C THR A 72 26.54 42.90 17.61
N GLU A 73 27.74 42.72 17.05
CA GLU A 73 28.46 41.45 17.06
C GLU A 73 28.94 41.09 18.47
N ILE A 74 29.32 42.08 19.28
CA ILE A 74 29.68 41.88 20.69
C ILE A 74 28.46 41.46 21.50
N GLU A 75 27.31 42.11 21.30
CA GLU A 75 26.07 41.77 21.98
C GLU A 75 25.58 40.37 21.62
N GLU A 76 25.68 39.98 20.35
CA GLU A 76 25.36 38.63 19.89
C GLU A 76 26.27 37.58 20.51
N LEU A 77 27.59 37.83 20.54
CA LEU A 77 28.55 36.95 21.19
C LEU A 77 28.29 36.85 22.70
N LEU A 78 28.01 37.97 23.37
CA LEU A 78 27.69 38.00 24.79
C LEU A 78 26.42 37.19 25.09
N ARG A 79 25.37 37.35 24.27
CA ARG A 79 24.12 36.60 24.37
C ARG A 79 24.35 35.10 24.17
N PHE A 80 25.20 34.72 23.22
CA PHE A 80 25.64 33.35 22.99
C PHE A 80 26.38 32.78 24.22
N LEU A 81 27.40 33.49 24.72
CA LEU A 81 28.21 33.06 25.87
C LEU A 81 27.36 32.89 27.15
N ARG A 82 26.43 33.80 27.42
CA ARG A 82 25.48 33.74 28.55
C ARG A 82 24.43 32.64 28.36
N GLY A 83 23.91 32.51 27.15
CA GLY A 83 22.93 31.48 26.80
C GLY A 83 23.46 30.07 27.07
N HIS A 84 24.75 29.83 26.79
CA HIS A 84 25.40 28.53 26.94
C HIS A 84 26.16 28.32 28.26
N ASP A 85 26.15 29.29 29.17
CA ASP A 85 26.85 29.27 30.47
C ASP A 85 28.39 29.09 30.35
N LEU A 86 28.97 29.82 29.41
CA LEU A 86 30.42 29.86 29.15
C LEU A 86 31.12 30.95 29.97
N ILE A 87 30.35 31.79 30.66
CA ILE A 87 30.82 32.89 31.49
C ILE A 87 31.04 32.42 32.93
N ALA A 88 32.07 32.94 33.58
CA ALA A 88 32.41 32.61 34.95
C ALA A 88 31.25 32.96 35.90
N ALA A 89 30.95 32.07 36.85
CA ALA A 89 29.89 32.27 37.84
C ALA A 89 30.10 33.45 38.80
N ARG A 90 31.26 34.13 38.71
CA ARG A 90 31.55 35.37 39.43
C ARG A 90 30.75 36.56 38.89
N ASP A 91 30.33 36.51 37.61
CA ASP A 91 29.51 37.55 36.99
C ASP A 91 28.09 37.61 37.62
N PRO A 92 27.60 38.79 38.05
CA PRO A 92 26.30 38.95 38.70
C PRO A 92 25.12 38.54 37.82
N GLU A 93 25.13 38.92 36.54
CA GLU A 93 24.04 38.61 35.59
C GLU A 93 24.00 37.12 35.27
N GLN A 94 25.15 36.51 35.03
CA GLN A 94 25.26 35.07 34.83
C GLN A 94 24.75 34.29 36.06
N ARG A 95 25.11 34.73 37.28
CA ARG A 95 24.64 34.09 38.53
C ARG A 95 23.14 34.19 38.70
N ALA A 96 22.56 35.36 38.43
CA ALA A 96 21.10 35.57 38.47
C ALA A 96 20.37 34.69 37.44
N SER A 97 21.00 34.40 36.30
CA SER A 97 20.40 33.52 35.30
C SER A 97 20.25 32.07 35.78
N TYR A 98 21.08 31.59 36.71
CA TYR A 98 21.04 30.20 37.17
C TYR A 98 19.79 29.87 37.98
N THR A 99 19.25 30.80 38.77
CA THR A 99 18.01 30.56 39.53
C THR A 99 16.82 30.41 38.59
N TYR A 100 16.70 31.29 37.59
CA TYR A 100 15.69 31.18 36.54
C TYR A 100 15.85 29.91 35.71
N LYS A 101 17.07 29.55 35.32
CA LYS A 101 17.35 28.31 34.57
C LYS A 101 17.04 27.07 35.41
N ALA A 102 17.34 27.07 36.70
CA ALA A 102 17.02 25.97 37.61
C ALA A 102 15.51 25.83 37.83
N SER A 103 14.74 26.92 37.91
CA SER A 103 13.28 26.87 37.97
C SER A 103 12.66 26.43 36.64
N ALA A 104 13.20 26.88 35.50
CA ALA A 104 12.76 26.44 34.17
C ALA A 104 13.11 24.97 33.88
N ALA A 105 14.16 24.43 34.50
CA ALA A 105 14.50 23.00 34.44
C ALA A 105 13.58 22.12 35.30
N ARG A 106 12.79 22.72 36.23
CA ARG A 106 11.74 22.01 36.97
C ARG A 106 10.49 21.91 36.09
N HIS A 107 10.39 20.83 35.33
CA HIS A 107 9.18 20.49 34.61
C HIS A 107 8.07 20.08 35.60
N GLY A 108 6.83 20.56 35.39
CA GLY A 108 5.67 20.10 36.17
C GLY A 108 5.41 18.60 35.96
N LEU A 109 4.75 17.93 36.91
CA LEU A 109 4.49 16.47 36.89
C LEU A 109 3.96 15.96 35.54
N TRP A 110 3.06 16.69 34.88
CA TRP A 110 2.54 16.34 33.55
C TRP A 110 3.55 16.51 32.41
N GLN A 111 4.39 17.54 32.47
CA GLN A 111 5.42 17.81 31.47
C GLN A 111 6.61 16.86 31.65
N MET A 112 6.89 16.48 32.91
CA MET A 112 7.79 15.41 33.31
C MET A 112 7.29 14.06 32.77
N LEU A 113 6.03 13.67 33.05
CA LEU A 113 5.44 12.45 32.50
C LEU A 113 5.43 12.46 30.97
N LEU A 114 5.08 13.56 30.30
CA LEU A 114 5.05 13.61 28.83
C LEU A 114 6.45 13.61 28.19
N HIS A 115 7.42 14.38 28.71
CA HIS A 115 8.76 14.48 28.11
C HIS A 115 9.72 13.36 28.57
N GLN A 116 9.67 12.94 29.84
CA GLN A 116 10.48 11.80 30.30
C GLN A 116 9.92 10.46 29.86
N TYR A 117 8.63 10.30 29.61
CA TYR A 117 8.13 9.09 28.94
C TYR A 117 8.65 8.96 27.50
N LEU A 118 8.80 10.09 26.81
CA LEU A 118 9.21 10.11 25.40
C LEU A 118 10.71 9.96 25.20
N PHE A 119 11.56 10.52 26.06
CA PHE A 119 13.01 10.39 25.95
C PHE A 119 13.75 10.55 27.28
N PHE A 120 14.40 9.48 27.76
CA PHE A 120 15.36 9.54 28.86
C PHE A 120 16.53 8.59 28.63
N ARG A 121 17.68 8.88 29.26
CA ARG A 121 18.92 8.09 29.11
C ARG A 121 19.38 7.58 30.47
N ILE A 122 19.68 6.29 30.53
CA ILE A 122 20.33 5.66 31.68
C ILE A 122 21.77 5.31 31.27
N PRO A 123 22.78 6.08 31.72
CA PRO A 123 24.17 5.69 31.52
C PRO A 123 24.46 4.44 32.36
N LEU A 124 24.78 3.32 31.71
CA LEU A 124 25.03 2.05 32.39
C LEU A 124 26.48 1.95 32.88
N TRP A 125 27.44 2.37 32.04
CA TRP A 125 28.86 2.25 32.37
C TRP A 125 29.74 3.21 31.54
N ARG A 126 31.01 3.36 31.98
CA ARG A 126 32.04 4.16 31.29
C ARG A 126 33.02 3.21 30.56
N PRO A 127 32.95 3.07 29.24
CA PRO A 127 33.67 2.01 28.51
C PRO A 127 35.15 2.34 28.27
N ASP A 128 35.63 3.56 28.53
CA ASP A 128 36.95 4.02 28.05
C ASP A 128 38.11 3.14 28.55
N ALA A 129 38.06 2.65 29.79
CA ALA A 129 39.08 1.74 30.32
C ALA A 129 39.12 0.39 29.58
N PHE A 130 37.96 -0.16 29.24
CA PHE A 130 37.85 -1.39 28.45
C PHE A 130 38.31 -1.16 27.01
N LEU A 131 37.86 -0.06 26.39
CA LEU A 131 38.25 0.31 25.03
C LEU A 131 39.77 0.52 24.93
N ASN A 132 40.40 1.17 25.91
CA ASN A 132 41.86 1.34 25.97
C ASN A 132 42.61 0.00 25.99
N LYS A 133 42.06 -1.02 26.64
CA LYS A 133 42.67 -2.36 26.69
C LYS A 133 42.45 -3.15 25.40
N ALA A 134 41.28 -3.05 24.78
CA ALA A 134 40.94 -3.78 23.57
C ALA A 134 41.51 -3.13 22.29
N TRP A 135 41.69 -1.80 22.29
CA TRP A 135 42.10 -1.02 21.14
C TRP A 135 43.43 -1.46 20.49
N PRO A 136 44.52 -1.77 21.23
CA PRO A 136 45.78 -2.18 20.61
C PRO A 136 45.67 -3.43 19.72
N TRP A 137 44.85 -4.40 20.11
CA TRP A 137 44.60 -5.60 19.31
C TRP A 137 43.78 -5.29 18.06
N LEU A 138 42.70 -4.52 18.21
CA LEU A 138 41.86 -4.07 17.09
C LEU A 138 42.60 -3.15 16.12
N ALA A 139 43.50 -2.28 16.60
CA ALA A 139 44.31 -1.43 15.75
C ALA A 139 45.26 -2.24 14.86
N ARG A 140 45.81 -3.34 15.40
CA ARG A 140 46.75 -4.22 14.69
C ARG A 140 46.07 -5.08 13.62
N TYR A 141 44.93 -5.71 13.94
CA TYR A 141 44.28 -6.67 13.04
C TYR A 141 43.02 -6.14 12.36
N GLY A 142 42.30 -5.23 13.00
CA GLY A 142 40.98 -4.76 12.55
C GLY A 142 41.01 -4.02 11.21
N SER A 143 42.08 -3.27 10.91
CA SER A 143 42.20 -2.58 9.61
C SER A 143 42.31 -3.54 8.42
N ARG A 144 43.07 -4.64 8.58
CA ARG A 144 43.20 -5.70 7.58
C ARG A 144 41.92 -6.54 7.50
N LEU A 145 41.31 -6.84 8.65
CA LEU A 145 40.06 -7.58 8.72
C LEU A 145 38.93 -6.84 8.01
N LEU A 146 38.79 -5.53 8.21
CA LEU A 146 37.77 -4.73 7.52
C LEU A 146 38.06 -4.56 6.02
N ARG A 147 39.34 -4.39 5.63
CA ARG A 147 39.70 -4.15 4.22
C ARG A 147 39.62 -5.40 3.35
N TYR A 148 40.06 -6.55 3.86
CA TYR A 148 40.14 -7.80 3.09
C TYR A 148 39.22 -8.89 3.64
N GLY A 149 39.10 -9.01 4.97
CA GLY A 149 38.27 -10.01 5.60
C GLY A 149 36.78 -9.82 5.33
N LEU A 150 36.26 -8.59 5.48
CA LEU A 150 34.85 -8.28 5.22
C LEU A 150 34.40 -8.59 3.78
N PRO A 151 35.06 -8.11 2.70
CA PRO A 151 34.62 -8.45 1.34
C PRO A 151 34.78 -9.95 1.03
N LEU A 152 35.79 -10.61 1.60
CA LEU A 152 35.98 -12.05 1.44
C LEU A 152 34.86 -12.86 2.10
N THR A 153 34.51 -12.56 3.35
CA THR A 153 33.44 -13.26 4.07
C THR A 153 32.06 -12.95 3.48
N LEU A 154 31.84 -11.71 3.03
CA LEU A 154 30.63 -11.33 2.30
C LEU A 154 30.50 -12.11 0.99
N GLY A 155 31.55 -12.10 0.16
CA GLY A 155 31.56 -12.81 -1.12
C GLY A 155 31.34 -14.31 -0.96
N LEU A 156 32.01 -14.93 0.03
CA LEU A 156 31.84 -16.34 0.35
C LEU A 156 30.42 -16.65 0.88
N GLY A 157 29.90 -15.83 1.79
CA GLY A 157 28.55 -15.99 2.35
C GLY A 157 27.46 -15.86 1.27
N ILE A 158 27.56 -14.85 0.40
CA ILE A 158 26.63 -14.69 -0.73
C ILE A 158 26.73 -15.89 -1.68
N PHE A 159 27.94 -16.33 -2.02
CA PHE A 159 28.13 -17.49 -2.90
C PHE A 159 27.49 -18.77 -2.32
N LEU A 160 27.69 -19.04 -1.03
CA LEU A 160 27.12 -20.22 -0.36
C LEU A 160 25.59 -20.15 -0.25
N VAL A 161 25.03 -18.98 0.05
CA VAL A 161 23.57 -18.78 0.07
C VAL A 161 22.96 -18.91 -1.32
N ALA A 162 23.61 -18.37 -2.35
CA ALA A 162 23.16 -18.50 -3.73
C ALA A 162 23.16 -19.96 -4.20
N ARG A 163 24.14 -20.76 -3.74
CA ARG A 163 24.19 -22.20 -4.02
C ARG A 163 23.04 -22.96 -3.37
N ASP A 164 22.70 -22.67 -2.12
CA ASP A 164 21.66 -23.35 -1.35
C ASP A 164 20.40 -22.48 -1.15
N TRP A 165 19.99 -21.78 -2.22
CA TRP A 165 18.93 -20.77 -2.17
C TRP A 165 17.59 -21.31 -1.65
N GLN A 166 17.19 -22.52 -2.06
CA GLN A 166 15.96 -23.16 -1.59
C GLN A 166 15.97 -23.39 -0.07
N ARG A 167 17.10 -23.75 0.51
CA ARG A 167 17.24 -23.96 1.96
C ARG A 167 17.20 -22.63 2.72
N PHE A 168 17.75 -21.56 2.14
CA PHE A 168 17.67 -20.22 2.68
C PHE A 168 16.23 -19.71 2.75
N ILE A 169 15.50 -19.76 1.63
CA ILE A 169 14.08 -19.38 1.58
C ILE A 169 13.23 -20.28 2.49
N GLY A 170 13.53 -21.58 2.56
CA GLY A 170 12.81 -22.52 3.45
C GLY A 170 12.91 -22.17 4.94
N THR A 171 13.92 -21.38 5.35
CA THR A 171 14.06 -20.90 6.74
C THR A 171 13.20 -19.66 7.01
N PHE A 172 12.78 -18.93 5.96
CA PHE A 172 12.05 -17.66 6.07
C PHE A 172 10.72 -17.75 6.84
N PRO A 173 9.86 -18.79 6.66
CA PRO A 173 8.63 -18.91 7.45
C PRO A 173 8.84 -18.95 8.96
N HIS A 174 10.01 -19.39 9.43
CA HIS A 174 10.31 -19.45 10.86
C HIS A 174 10.35 -18.06 11.51
N LEU A 175 10.61 -16.99 10.75
CA LEU A 175 10.57 -15.59 11.24
C LEU A 175 9.20 -15.21 11.80
N PHE A 176 8.12 -15.78 11.26
CA PHE A 176 6.75 -15.48 11.66
C PHE A 176 6.23 -16.38 12.79
N SER A 177 7.03 -17.34 13.25
CA SER A 177 6.70 -18.14 14.44
C SER A 177 6.99 -17.35 15.73
N LEU A 178 6.27 -17.63 16.81
CA LEU A 178 6.50 -16.98 18.11
C LEU A 178 7.95 -17.16 18.62
N GLY A 179 8.48 -18.38 18.48
CA GLY A 179 9.88 -18.69 18.84
C GLY A 179 10.89 -17.96 17.95
N GLY A 180 10.60 -17.86 16.65
CA GLY A 180 11.42 -17.09 15.72
C GLY A 180 11.39 -15.60 16.00
N ALA A 181 10.24 -15.02 16.33
CA ALA A 181 10.11 -13.62 16.73
C ALA A 181 10.93 -13.30 17.98
N LEU A 182 10.91 -14.18 19.00
CA LEU A 182 11.75 -14.04 20.19
C LEU A 182 13.25 -14.13 19.86
N ALA A 183 13.65 -15.11 19.05
CA ALA A 183 15.04 -15.27 18.59
C ALA A 183 15.50 -14.06 17.77
N PHE A 184 14.64 -13.51 16.93
CA PHE A 184 14.88 -12.28 16.17
C PHE A 184 15.06 -11.07 17.10
N GLY A 185 14.24 -10.94 18.15
CA GLY A 185 14.40 -9.91 19.18
C GLY A 185 15.74 -9.99 19.92
N ILE A 186 16.17 -11.20 20.30
CA ILE A 186 17.48 -11.45 20.91
C ILE A 186 18.61 -11.09 19.93
N ALA A 187 18.49 -11.52 18.68
CA ALA A 187 19.44 -11.19 17.62
C ALA A 187 19.58 -9.67 17.41
N LEU A 188 18.46 -8.95 17.38
CA LEU A 188 18.43 -7.48 17.31
C LEU A 188 19.15 -6.83 18.48
N PHE A 189 18.93 -7.33 19.71
CA PHE A 189 19.63 -6.83 20.89
C PHE A 189 21.15 -6.95 20.75
N PHE A 190 21.65 -8.13 20.35
CA PHE A 190 23.08 -8.34 20.11
C PHE A 190 23.62 -7.48 18.96
N ALA A 191 22.88 -7.38 17.85
CA ALA A 191 23.23 -6.54 16.72
C ALA A 191 23.42 -5.08 17.15
N LYS A 192 22.47 -4.53 17.91
CA LYS A 192 22.53 -3.15 18.40
C LYS A 192 23.62 -2.94 19.43
N LEU A 193 23.93 -3.92 20.26
CA LEU A 193 25.10 -3.83 21.14
C LEU A 193 26.40 -3.74 20.32
N CYS A 194 26.57 -4.60 19.32
CA CYS A 194 27.73 -4.58 18.42
C CYS A 194 27.82 -3.26 17.63
N HIS A 195 26.68 -2.71 17.19
CA HIS A 195 26.58 -1.42 16.52
C HIS A 195 27.18 -0.29 17.38
N GLU A 196 26.73 -0.18 18.63
CA GLU A 196 27.23 0.83 19.56
C GLU A 196 28.73 0.69 19.85
N PHE A 197 29.22 -0.54 19.99
CA PHE A 197 30.67 -0.78 20.08
C PHE A 197 31.42 -0.35 18.82
N GLY A 198 30.82 -0.49 17.63
CA GLY A 198 31.38 0.00 16.38
C GLY A 198 31.69 1.49 16.41
N HIS A 199 30.73 2.32 16.87
CA HIS A 199 30.95 3.75 17.08
C HIS A 199 32.03 4.01 18.12
N ALA A 200 31.98 3.30 19.26
CA ALA A 200 32.94 3.47 20.34
C ALA A 200 34.39 3.19 19.89
N PHE A 201 34.63 2.12 19.14
CA PHE A 201 35.96 1.76 18.64
C PHE A 201 36.46 2.73 17.57
N MET A 202 35.60 3.20 16.67
CA MET A 202 35.99 4.20 15.67
C MET A 202 36.25 5.58 16.29
N ALA A 203 35.49 5.96 17.33
CA ALA A 203 35.79 7.15 18.13
C ALA A 203 37.15 7.03 18.80
N LYS A 204 37.45 5.85 19.37
CA LYS A 204 38.76 5.59 20.00
C LYS A 204 39.92 5.65 19.00
N ARG A 205 39.72 5.13 17.79
CA ARG A 205 40.67 5.26 16.67
C ARG A 205 41.02 6.70 16.35
N ALA A 206 40.05 7.60 16.42
CA ALA A 206 40.23 9.02 16.17
C ALA A 206 40.79 9.78 17.38
N GLY A 207 41.15 9.09 18.47
CA GLY A 207 41.67 9.70 19.70
C GLY A 207 40.59 10.34 20.59
N CYS A 208 39.31 10.09 20.31
CA CYS A 208 38.20 10.62 21.09
C CYS A 208 37.99 9.80 22.37
N ARG A 209 37.44 10.45 23.41
CA ARG A 209 36.97 9.80 24.63
C ARG A 209 35.49 9.43 24.51
N VAL A 210 35.16 8.20 24.89
CA VAL A 210 33.76 7.75 24.98
C VAL A 210 33.27 7.96 26.41
N GLN A 211 32.35 8.91 26.61
CA GLN A 211 31.99 9.36 27.95
C GLN A 211 31.09 8.37 28.69
N SER A 212 30.09 7.82 28.01
CA SER A 212 29.17 6.84 28.57
C SER A 212 28.59 5.93 27.48
N MET A 213 28.25 4.70 27.87
CA MET A 213 27.38 3.81 27.09
C MET A 213 26.22 3.39 27.98
N GLY A 214 25.04 3.26 27.40
CA GLY A 214 23.86 2.92 28.18
C GLY A 214 22.64 2.61 27.33
N VAL A 215 21.47 2.74 27.96
CA VAL A 215 20.17 2.54 27.32
C VAL A 215 19.40 3.84 27.36
N ALA A 216 18.91 4.28 26.21
CA ALA A 216 17.97 5.36 26.05
C ALA A 216 16.58 4.77 25.78
N PHE A 217 15.54 5.34 26.38
CA PHE A 217 14.17 4.93 26.10
C PHE A 217 13.52 5.97 25.20
N MET A 218 12.96 5.52 24.06
CA MET A 218 12.19 6.36 23.15
C MET A 218 10.78 5.80 23.02
N VAL A 219 9.77 6.49 23.56
CA VAL A 219 8.38 5.98 23.64
C VAL A 219 8.33 4.59 24.29
N LEU A 220 8.98 4.44 25.46
CA LEU A 220 9.21 3.17 26.17
C LEU A 220 10.05 2.10 25.46
N LEU A 221 10.47 2.29 24.20
CA LEU A 221 11.34 1.32 23.53
C LEU A 221 12.80 1.51 24.00
N PRO A 222 13.45 0.51 24.62
CA PRO A 222 14.86 0.58 24.98
C PRO A 222 15.74 0.52 23.73
N LEU A 223 16.65 1.48 23.61
CA LEU A 223 17.65 1.59 22.55
C LEU A 223 19.02 1.75 23.19
N PHE A 224 20.02 1.02 22.72
CA PHE A 224 21.38 1.28 23.15
C PHE A 224 21.89 2.62 22.61
N TYR A 225 22.79 3.27 23.36
CA TYR A 225 23.46 4.47 22.88
C TYR A 225 24.92 4.52 23.35
N THR A 226 25.76 5.12 22.52
CA THR A 226 27.15 5.47 22.81
C THR A 226 27.32 6.98 22.72
N ASP A 227 27.80 7.60 23.79
CA ASP A 227 28.12 9.02 23.78
C ASP A 227 29.48 9.28 23.12
N VAL A 228 29.44 9.55 21.81
CA VAL A 228 30.59 9.95 20.98
C VAL A 228 30.64 11.47 20.75
N SER A 229 30.11 12.28 21.66
CA SER A 229 30.09 13.75 21.51
C SER A 229 31.50 14.36 21.31
N ASP A 230 32.56 13.72 21.81
CA ASP A 230 33.94 14.17 21.62
C ASP A 230 34.40 14.12 20.14
N ALA A 231 33.69 13.40 19.27
CA ALA A 231 33.92 13.35 17.82
C ALA A 231 33.83 14.73 17.15
N TRP A 232 33.11 15.69 17.73
CA TRP A 232 33.01 17.06 17.23
C TRP A 232 34.34 17.83 17.24
N ARG A 233 35.35 17.35 17.98
CA ARG A 233 36.72 17.92 17.96
C ARG A 233 37.58 17.42 16.80
N VAL A 234 37.21 16.30 16.19
CA VAL A 234 38.02 15.66 15.14
C VAL A 234 37.92 16.50 13.88
N ASN A 235 39.07 17.00 13.41
CA ASN A 235 39.12 17.80 12.18
C ASN A 235 39.15 16.94 10.91
N ASP A 236 39.77 15.76 10.98
CA ASP A 236 39.86 14.85 9.84
C ASP A 236 38.47 14.32 9.43
N ARG A 237 38.11 14.61 8.18
CA ARG A 237 36.83 14.23 7.57
C ARG A 237 36.68 12.72 7.50
N ARG A 238 37.77 12.01 7.15
CA ARG A 238 37.74 10.54 7.03
C ARG A 238 37.55 9.89 8.39
N ALA A 239 38.23 10.41 9.42
CA ALA A 239 38.02 9.95 10.79
C ALA A 239 36.58 10.18 11.27
N ARG A 240 35.97 11.36 11.06
CA ARG A 240 34.56 11.60 11.43
C ARG A 240 33.59 10.67 10.70
N LEU A 241 33.75 10.53 9.39
CA LEU A 241 32.93 9.62 8.59
C LEU A 241 33.05 8.17 9.09
N LEU A 242 34.25 7.72 9.46
CA LEU A 242 34.46 6.38 10.03
C LEU A 242 33.84 6.23 11.42
N ILE A 243 33.79 7.28 12.24
CA ILE A 243 33.05 7.26 13.52
C ILE A 243 31.56 7.05 13.25
N GLY A 244 30.98 7.82 12.32
CA GLY A 244 29.58 7.65 11.90
C GLY A 244 29.30 6.31 11.23
N ALA A 245 30.22 5.78 10.44
CA ALA A 245 30.09 4.47 9.80
C ALA A 245 30.35 3.31 10.76
N GLY A 246 30.91 3.57 11.95
CA GLY A 246 31.42 2.54 12.85
C GLY A 246 30.38 1.50 13.22
N GLY A 247 29.17 1.93 13.59
CA GLY A 247 28.08 1.02 13.92
C GLY A 247 27.62 0.18 12.73
N VAL A 248 27.41 0.82 11.58
CA VAL A 248 27.03 0.14 10.32
C VAL A 248 28.08 -0.90 9.90
N LEU A 249 29.37 -0.56 9.97
CA LEU A 249 30.46 -1.48 9.63
C LEU A 249 30.53 -2.67 10.60
N ALA A 250 30.28 -2.44 11.89
CA ALA A 250 30.23 -3.50 12.88
C ALA A 250 29.04 -4.45 12.66
N GLU A 251 27.85 -3.91 12.39
CA GLU A 251 26.69 -4.72 12.04
C GLU A 251 26.89 -5.48 10.72
N MET A 252 27.50 -4.86 9.69
CA MET A 252 27.80 -5.56 8.43
C MET A 252 28.79 -6.70 8.61
N LEU A 253 29.82 -6.52 9.44
CA LEU A 253 30.74 -7.61 9.78
C LEU A 253 29.99 -8.74 10.51
N LEU A 254 29.14 -8.40 11.48
CA LEU A 254 28.31 -9.37 12.20
C LEU A 254 27.36 -10.12 11.25
N ALA A 255 26.73 -9.41 10.32
CA ALA A 255 25.84 -9.96 9.32
C ALA A 255 26.56 -10.94 8.40
N CYS A 256 27.77 -10.61 7.95
CA CYS A 256 28.59 -11.49 7.11
C CYS A 256 29.00 -12.77 7.86
N ILE A 257 29.40 -12.63 9.13
CA ILE A 257 29.75 -13.79 9.97
C ILE A 257 28.53 -14.67 10.22
N ALA A 258 27.38 -14.07 10.54
CA ALA A 258 26.14 -14.80 10.76
C ALA A 258 25.66 -15.53 9.49
N LEU A 259 25.77 -14.88 8.32
CA LEU A 259 25.43 -15.47 7.04
C LEU A 259 26.34 -16.67 6.72
N LEU A 260 27.65 -16.52 6.93
CA LEU A 260 28.61 -17.60 6.74
C LEU A 260 28.35 -18.75 7.73
N ALA A 261 28.08 -18.44 8.99
CA ALA A 261 27.75 -19.43 10.01
C ALA A 261 26.47 -20.20 9.63
N TRP A 262 25.44 -19.51 9.13
CA TRP A 262 24.22 -20.15 8.64
C TRP A 262 24.50 -21.17 7.52
N SER A 263 25.39 -20.82 6.58
CA SER A 263 25.77 -21.72 5.49
C SER A 263 26.56 -22.96 5.95
N LEU A 264 27.37 -22.84 7.02
CA LEU A 264 28.27 -23.90 7.48
C LEU A 264 27.68 -24.80 8.59
N LEU A 265 26.78 -24.28 9.41
CA LEU A 265 26.20 -25.01 10.54
C LEU A 265 25.21 -26.09 10.06
N PRO A 266 25.07 -27.27 10.69
CA PRO A 266 24.03 -28.24 10.33
C PRO A 266 22.61 -27.72 10.63
N ASP A 267 21.56 -28.43 10.17
CA ASP A 267 20.17 -28.08 10.54
C ASP A 267 19.97 -28.20 12.04
N GLY A 268 19.41 -27.15 12.65
CA GLY A 268 19.21 -27.07 14.09
C GLY A 268 19.08 -25.64 14.60
N PRO A 269 18.92 -25.46 15.92
CA PRO A 269 18.67 -24.16 16.53
C PRO A 269 19.81 -23.15 16.29
N ALA A 270 21.06 -23.61 16.20
CA ALA A 270 22.21 -22.75 15.94
C ALA A 270 22.16 -22.12 14.54
N ARG A 271 21.77 -22.91 13.52
CA ARG A 271 21.58 -22.40 12.15
C ARG A 271 20.41 -21.42 12.12
N THR A 272 19.29 -21.74 12.76
CA THR A 272 18.15 -20.80 12.86
C THR A 272 18.56 -19.50 13.54
N ALA A 273 19.33 -19.55 14.63
CA ALA A 273 19.83 -18.34 15.30
C ALA A 273 20.76 -17.52 14.40
N ALA A 274 21.65 -18.17 13.63
CA ALA A 274 22.50 -17.50 12.65
C ALA A 274 21.68 -16.84 11.53
N PHE A 275 20.61 -17.49 11.07
CA PHE A 275 19.65 -16.91 10.13
C PHE A 275 18.97 -15.67 10.73
N MET A 276 18.42 -15.78 11.94
CA MET A 276 17.76 -14.67 12.63
C MET A 276 18.70 -13.48 12.80
N LEU A 277 19.96 -13.74 13.19
CA LEU A 277 20.97 -12.71 13.34
C LEU A 277 21.36 -12.06 12.00
N ALA A 278 21.56 -12.85 10.95
CA ALA A 278 21.87 -12.34 9.62
C ALA A 278 20.69 -11.51 9.07
N SER A 279 19.46 -12.03 9.13
CA SER A 279 18.26 -11.32 8.66
C SER A 279 18.00 -10.04 9.45
N ALA A 280 18.11 -10.08 10.79
CA ALA A 280 17.93 -8.92 11.64
C ALA A 280 18.95 -7.83 11.30
N THR A 281 20.24 -8.19 11.28
CA THR A 281 21.33 -7.25 10.98
C THR A 281 21.23 -6.68 9.57
N TRP A 282 21.04 -7.49 8.53
CA TRP A 282 20.90 -6.99 7.16
C TRP A 282 19.71 -6.05 7.02
N LEU A 283 18.54 -6.44 7.55
CA LEU A 283 17.33 -5.63 7.47
C LEU A 283 17.51 -4.30 8.22
N THR A 284 17.96 -4.32 9.48
CA THR A 284 18.10 -3.08 10.25
C THR A 284 19.24 -2.21 9.77
N THR A 285 20.36 -2.79 9.35
CA THR A 285 21.54 -2.00 8.95
C THR A 285 21.30 -1.32 7.61
N VAL A 286 20.84 -2.07 6.60
CA VAL A 286 20.72 -1.55 5.23
C VAL A 286 19.44 -0.74 5.04
N VAL A 287 18.30 -1.26 5.51
CA VAL A 287 16.99 -0.62 5.26
C VAL A 287 16.73 0.52 6.24
N VAL A 288 17.15 0.37 7.50
CA VAL A 288 16.85 1.35 8.56
C VAL A 288 18.04 2.28 8.84
N ASN A 289 19.20 1.76 9.24
CA ASN A 289 20.33 2.58 9.67
C ASN A 289 20.98 3.37 8.53
N LEU A 290 21.16 2.75 7.35
CA LEU A 290 21.74 3.40 6.18
C LEU A 290 20.76 4.36 5.47
N ASN A 291 19.51 4.43 5.93
CA ASN A 291 18.51 5.32 5.38
C ASN A 291 18.89 6.80 5.64
N PRO A 292 19.11 7.60 4.58
CA PRO A 292 19.57 8.97 4.74
C PRO A 292 18.47 9.97 5.11
N PHE A 293 17.19 9.58 5.08
CA PHE A 293 16.06 10.49 5.22
C PHE A 293 15.54 10.61 6.66
N MET A 294 16.01 9.72 7.54
CA MET A 294 15.74 9.71 8.97
C MET A 294 17.04 9.92 9.74
N ARG A 295 16.97 10.43 10.98
CA ARG A 295 18.16 10.75 11.81
C ARG A 295 18.85 9.50 12.39
N PHE A 296 19.11 8.52 11.54
CA PHE A 296 19.95 7.34 11.79
C PHE A 296 21.35 7.58 11.19
N ASP A 297 22.21 6.56 11.17
CA ASP A 297 23.61 6.72 10.76
C ASP A 297 23.77 7.19 9.32
N GLY A 298 22.91 6.74 8.40
CA GLY A 298 22.90 7.18 7.01
C GLY A 298 22.74 8.70 6.87
N TYR A 299 21.93 9.32 7.74
CA TYR A 299 21.81 10.78 7.79
C TYR A 299 23.10 11.44 8.24
N PHE A 300 23.75 10.94 9.29
CA PHE A 300 25.01 11.50 9.77
C PHE A 300 26.15 11.27 8.78
N LEU A 301 26.18 10.14 8.08
CA LEU A 301 27.12 9.86 6.99
C LEU A 301 26.98 10.87 5.86
N ILE A 302 25.77 11.17 5.41
CA ILE A 302 25.55 12.20 4.38
C ILE A 302 25.86 13.60 4.92
N SER A 303 25.48 13.89 6.17
CA SER A 303 25.77 15.18 6.84
C SER A 303 27.28 15.44 6.90
N ASP A 304 28.08 14.42 7.26
CA ASP A 304 29.55 14.47 7.28
C ASP A 304 30.16 14.50 5.87
N PHE A 305 29.60 13.74 4.92
CA PHE A 305 30.06 13.70 3.53
C PHE A 305 29.83 15.02 2.80
N TRP A 306 28.71 15.71 3.06
CA TRP A 306 28.41 17.04 2.51
C TRP A 306 28.96 18.18 3.37
N GLU A 307 29.49 17.88 4.56
CA GLU A 307 30.00 18.85 5.54
C GLU A 307 28.95 19.89 5.98
N VAL A 308 27.69 19.48 5.98
CA VAL A 308 26.56 20.31 6.40
C VAL A 308 26.13 19.86 7.79
N ASP A 309 26.52 20.63 8.80
CA ASP A 309 26.06 20.43 10.18
C ASP A 309 24.54 20.66 10.25
N ASN A 310 23.79 19.79 10.94
CA ASN A 310 22.32 19.90 11.03
C ASN A 310 21.63 19.95 9.65
N LEU A 311 22.01 19.03 8.76
CA LEU A 311 21.48 18.87 7.40
C LEU A 311 19.95 19.00 7.32
N GLN A 312 19.22 18.32 8.21
CA GLN A 312 17.74 18.33 8.21
C GLN A 312 17.18 19.73 8.42
N GLY A 313 17.65 20.45 9.44
CA GLY A 313 17.15 21.78 9.77
C GLY A 313 17.40 22.77 8.64
N ARG A 314 18.62 22.75 8.08
CA ARG A 314 19.05 23.65 7.00
C ARG A 314 18.32 23.36 5.69
N ALA A 315 18.23 22.08 5.29
CA ALA A 315 17.50 21.68 4.09
C ALA A 315 16.01 22.01 4.18
N PHE A 316 15.36 21.74 5.32
CA PHE A 316 13.93 22.02 5.49
C PHE A 316 13.63 23.52 5.48
N ALA A 317 14.51 24.34 6.07
CA ALA A 317 14.40 25.80 5.99
C ALA A 317 14.53 26.28 4.54
N LEU A 318 15.47 25.72 3.78
CA LEU A 318 15.66 26.03 2.37
C LEU A 318 14.47 25.61 1.49
N CYS A 319 13.89 24.43 1.72
CA CYS A 319 12.68 23.96 1.04
C CYS A 319 11.49 24.90 1.28
N ARG A 320 11.25 25.29 2.56
CA ARG A 320 10.17 26.24 2.90
C ARG A 320 10.40 27.60 2.24
N TRP A 321 11.62 28.13 2.30
CA TRP A 321 11.96 29.38 1.63
C TRP A 321 11.73 29.29 0.11
N ARG A 322 12.18 28.21 -0.54
CA ARG A 322 12.01 28.03 -1.99
C ARG A 322 10.55 27.92 -2.38
N LEU A 323 9.73 27.24 -1.58
CA LEU A 323 8.28 27.16 -1.77
C LEU A 323 7.63 28.54 -1.68
N ARG A 324 7.96 29.33 -0.65
CA ARG A 324 7.44 30.69 -0.46
C ARG A 324 7.83 31.63 -1.59
N GLU A 325 9.10 31.59 -2.00
CA GLU A 325 9.59 32.38 -3.14
C GLU A 325 8.92 31.97 -4.45
N ALA A 326 8.72 30.66 -4.69
CA ALA A 326 8.07 30.19 -5.90
C ALA A 326 6.58 30.62 -5.99
N LEU A 327 5.86 30.58 -4.86
CA LEU A 327 4.43 30.90 -4.81
C LEU A 327 4.15 32.42 -4.74
N PHE A 328 4.87 33.14 -3.88
CA PHE A 328 4.56 34.54 -3.55
C PHE A 328 5.64 35.54 -3.97
N GLY A 329 6.87 35.09 -4.20
CA GLY A 329 7.99 35.95 -4.58
C GLY A 329 8.29 37.07 -3.59
N TYR A 330 8.45 36.73 -2.30
CA TYR A 330 8.73 37.71 -1.24
C TYR A 330 10.07 38.46 -1.43
N GLY A 331 10.99 37.94 -2.25
CA GLY A 331 12.30 38.56 -2.46
C GLY A 331 13.21 38.47 -1.24
N LEU A 332 12.93 37.54 -0.32
CA LEU A 332 13.73 37.36 0.89
C LEU A 332 15.04 36.65 0.55
N PRO A 333 16.17 37.05 1.16
CA PRO A 333 17.43 36.34 0.98
C PRO A 333 17.29 34.89 1.46
N ALA A 334 18.00 33.98 0.80
CA ALA A 334 18.06 32.60 1.25
C ALA A 334 18.55 32.52 2.72
N PRO A 335 18.04 31.59 3.54
CA PRO A 335 18.40 31.52 4.96
C PRO A 335 19.90 31.44 5.23
N GLU A 336 20.63 30.78 4.34
CA GLU A 336 22.09 30.73 4.34
C GLU A 336 22.61 30.79 2.89
N PRO A 337 23.78 31.43 2.65
CA PRO A 337 24.39 31.48 1.34
C PRO A 337 24.99 30.12 0.96
N TRP A 338 24.42 29.47 -0.06
CA TRP A 338 24.91 28.21 -0.59
C TRP A 338 25.33 28.34 -2.05
N SER A 339 26.31 27.54 -2.48
CA SER A 339 26.60 27.39 -3.91
C SER A 339 25.38 26.77 -4.63
N ALA A 340 25.14 27.14 -5.89
CA ALA A 340 23.97 26.68 -6.65
C ALA A 340 23.87 25.14 -6.71
N ALA A 341 25.01 24.44 -6.80
CA ALA A 341 25.06 22.98 -6.80
C ALA A 341 24.69 22.37 -5.45
N MET A 342 25.11 22.97 -4.34
CA MET A 342 24.76 22.50 -3.00
C MET A 342 23.30 22.81 -2.68
N GLN A 343 22.82 23.99 -3.06
CA GLN A 343 21.42 24.38 -2.90
C GLN A 343 20.48 23.37 -3.56
N ARG A 344 20.78 22.95 -4.80
CA ARG A 344 20.00 21.90 -5.49
C ARG A 344 20.03 20.57 -4.73
N ARG A 345 21.20 20.13 -4.26
CA ARG A 345 21.35 18.88 -3.47
C ARG A 345 20.50 18.91 -2.19
N LEU A 346 20.57 20.01 -1.45
CA LEU A 346 19.80 20.21 -0.22
C LEU A 346 18.28 20.24 -0.48
N LEU A 347 17.84 20.88 -1.57
CA LEU A 347 16.43 20.91 -1.96
C LEU A 347 15.93 19.51 -2.32
N TRP A 348 16.66 18.78 -3.18
CA TRP A 348 16.31 17.41 -3.57
C TRP A 348 16.23 16.49 -2.36
N TRP A 349 17.26 16.50 -1.51
CA TRP A 349 17.28 15.71 -0.29
C TRP A 349 16.17 16.12 0.69
N GLY A 350 15.89 17.42 0.84
CA GLY A 350 14.87 17.92 1.74
C GLY A 350 13.46 17.50 1.34
N TYR A 351 13.10 17.64 0.06
CA TYR A 351 11.80 17.18 -0.44
C TYR A 351 11.66 15.66 -0.40
N LEU A 352 12.72 14.93 -0.76
CA LEU A 352 12.71 13.47 -0.69
C LEU A 352 12.61 12.97 0.76
N SER A 353 13.23 13.68 1.71
CA SER A 353 13.06 13.40 3.14
C SER A 353 11.63 13.67 3.63
N TRP A 354 10.97 14.74 3.16
CA TRP A 354 9.55 14.98 3.48
C TRP A 354 8.65 13.86 2.97
N LEU A 355 8.82 13.47 1.70
CA LEU A 355 8.04 12.40 1.07
C LEU A 355 8.29 11.05 1.77
N TRP A 356 9.55 10.70 2.01
CA TRP A 356 9.92 9.48 2.71
C TRP A 356 9.32 9.42 4.11
N ARG A 357 9.41 10.51 4.87
CA ARG A 357 8.82 10.59 6.22
C ARG A 357 7.31 10.41 6.16
N ALA A 358 6.63 11.10 5.25
CA ALA A 358 5.18 10.94 5.09
C ALA A 358 4.80 9.49 4.77
N ALA A 359 5.50 8.84 3.83
CA ALA A 359 5.28 7.44 3.48
C ALA A 359 5.59 6.48 4.64
N LEU A 360 6.68 6.70 5.39
CA LEU A 360 7.08 5.88 6.52
C LEU A 360 6.06 5.94 7.67
N PHE A 361 5.66 7.15 8.09
CA PHE A 361 4.67 7.31 9.16
C PHE A 361 3.32 6.75 8.74
N PHE A 362 2.84 7.09 7.54
CA PHE A 362 1.62 6.52 6.99
C PHE A 362 1.66 4.98 6.93
N GLY A 363 2.79 4.40 6.52
CA GLY A 363 3.01 2.96 6.52
C GLY A 363 2.98 2.33 7.91
N ILE A 364 3.58 2.98 8.91
CA ILE A 364 3.51 2.55 10.32
C ILE A 364 2.07 2.63 10.85
N ALA A 365 1.35 3.72 10.59
CA ALA A 365 -0.06 3.85 10.99
C ALA A 365 -0.95 2.77 10.36
N LEU A 366 -0.77 2.49 9.06
CA LEU A 366 -1.50 1.44 8.35
C LEU A 366 -1.14 0.04 8.88
N ALA A 367 0.15 -0.22 9.14
CA ALA A 367 0.58 -1.47 9.76
C ALA A 367 -0.04 -1.64 11.15
N VAL A 368 -0.06 -0.60 11.99
CA VAL A 368 -0.68 -0.66 13.32
C VAL A 368 -2.19 -0.88 13.22
N TYR A 369 -2.86 -0.23 12.24
CA TYR A 369 -4.29 -0.42 11.98
C TYR A 369 -4.64 -1.89 11.65
N HIS A 370 -3.80 -2.56 10.86
CA HIS A 370 -4.04 -3.97 10.47
C HIS A 370 -3.48 -5.02 11.44
N LEU A 371 -2.40 -4.72 12.18
CA LEU A 371 -1.70 -5.69 13.04
C LEU A 371 -2.12 -5.64 14.51
N PHE A 372 -2.70 -4.53 14.98
CA PHE A 372 -3.15 -4.35 16.37
C PHE A 372 -4.66 -4.02 16.41
N PHE A 373 -5.13 -3.39 17.49
CA PHE A 373 -6.53 -2.98 17.59
C PHE A 373 -6.78 -1.69 16.78
N LYS A 374 -7.81 -1.72 15.91
CA LYS A 374 -8.12 -0.64 14.94
C LYS A 374 -8.16 0.76 15.57
N LEU A 375 -8.65 0.87 16.81
CA LEU A 375 -8.75 2.16 17.52
C LEU A 375 -7.38 2.80 17.77
N LEU A 376 -6.34 2.01 18.07
CA LEU A 376 -4.97 2.54 18.22
C LEU A 376 -4.44 3.06 16.89
N GLY A 377 -4.66 2.32 15.81
CA GLY A 377 -4.25 2.71 14.46
C GLY A 377 -4.91 4.02 14.03
N ILE A 378 -6.21 4.16 14.25
CA ILE A 378 -6.95 5.40 13.97
C ILE A 378 -6.43 6.55 14.83
N PHE A 379 -6.23 6.34 16.14
CA PHE A 379 -5.69 7.36 17.04
C PHE A 379 -4.29 7.82 16.59
N LEU A 380 -3.39 6.88 16.30
CA LEU A 380 -2.04 7.17 15.83
C LEU A 380 -2.08 7.92 14.49
N MET A 381 -2.93 7.48 13.55
CA MET A 381 -3.11 8.15 12.26
C MET A 381 -3.59 9.60 12.42
N LEU A 382 -4.53 9.87 13.34
CA LEU A 382 -4.99 11.24 13.61
C LEU A 382 -3.88 12.11 14.21
N VAL A 383 -3.09 11.56 15.14
CA VAL A 383 -1.93 12.27 15.73
C VAL A 383 -0.88 12.57 14.66
N GLU A 384 -0.57 11.61 13.79
CA GLU A 384 0.37 11.78 12.69
C GLU A 384 -0.12 12.80 11.65
N LEU A 385 -1.39 12.72 11.25
CA LEU A 385 -2.00 13.70 10.33
C LEU A 385 -1.96 15.10 10.94
N GLY A 386 -2.29 15.21 12.23
CA GLY A 386 -2.23 16.45 12.99
C GLY A 386 -0.82 17.04 13.04
N TRP A 387 0.19 16.24 13.35
CA TRP A 387 1.55 16.71 13.56
C TRP A 387 2.35 16.91 12.26
N PHE A 388 2.17 16.05 11.25
CA PHE A 388 2.96 16.07 10.01
C PHE A 388 2.30 16.85 8.87
N ILE A 389 0.97 16.94 8.85
CA ILE A 389 0.23 17.62 7.78
C ILE A 389 -0.37 18.91 8.31
N PHE A 390 -1.26 18.82 9.30
CA PHE A 390 -2.02 19.98 9.76
C PHE A 390 -1.13 21.06 10.39
N LEU A 391 -0.27 20.70 11.36
CA LEU A 391 0.55 21.68 12.08
C LEU A 391 1.56 22.42 11.17
N PRO A 392 2.29 21.75 10.25
CA PRO A 392 3.17 22.44 9.31
C PRO A 392 2.39 23.33 8.32
N ILE A 393 1.28 22.84 7.77
CA ILE A 393 0.42 23.64 6.88
C ILE A 393 -0.11 24.87 7.62
N PHE A 394 -0.64 24.71 8.82
CA PHE A 394 -1.14 25.83 9.63
C PHE A 394 -0.05 26.87 9.92
N LYS A 395 1.15 26.43 10.28
CA LYS A 395 2.31 27.33 10.50
C LYS A 395 2.69 28.07 9.22
N GLU A 396 2.68 27.41 8.06
CA GLU A 396 2.92 28.06 6.77
C GLU A 396 1.80 29.03 6.40
N CYS A 397 0.53 28.64 6.49
CA CYS A 397 -0.61 29.53 6.23
C CYS A 397 -0.57 30.78 7.12
N ARG A 398 -0.25 30.62 8.41
CA ARG A 398 -0.08 31.74 9.33
C ARG A 398 1.08 32.65 8.91
N HIS A 399 2.19 32.07 8.44
CA HIS A 399 3.33 32.83 7.93
C HIS A 399 2.98 33.59 6.64
N TRP A 400 2.27 32.95 5.72
CA TRP A 400 1.83 33.57 4.47
C TRP A 400 0.87 34.73 4.73
N TRP A 401 -0.06 34.54 5.67
CA TRP A 401 -1.01 35.58 6.06
C TRP A 401 -0.32 36.79 6.70
N SER A 402 0.68 36.57 7.56
CA SER A 402 1.39 37.67 8.23
C SER A 402 2.35 38.43 7.32
N HIS A 403 2.80 37.83 6.20
CA HIS A 403 3.72 38.46 5.24
C HIS A 403 3.05 38.80 3.91
N ARG A 404 1.71 38.84 3.85
CA ARG A 404 0.95 39.09 2.61
C ARG A 404 1.29 40.42 1.92
N GLU A 405 1.66 41.44 2.70
CA GLU A 405 2.00 42.77 2.19
C GLU A 405 3.34 42.81 1.45
N GLN A 406 4.22 41.83 1.69
CA GLN A 406 5.52 41.70 1.02
C GLN A 406 5.43 40.85 -0.25
N ALA A 407 4.25 40.30 -0.58
CA ALA A 407 4.08 39.38 -1.70
C ALA A 407 4.08 40.13 -3.05
N TYR A 408 4.72 39.53 -4.06
CA TYR A 408 4.70 40.05 -5.42
C TYR A 408 3.38 39.69 -6.12
N ALA A 409 2.51 40.69 -6.33
CA ALA A 409 1.14 40.50 -6.78
C ALA A 409 0.98 39.61 -8.04
N PRO A 410 1.82 39.70 -9.10
CA PRO A 410 1.71 38.80 -10.25
C PRO A 410 1.93 37.32 -9.93
N ARG A 411 2.83 37.00 -8.98
CA ARG A 411 3.04 35.61 -8.54
C ARG A 411 1.91 35.10 -7.67
N VAL A 412 1.34 35.96 -6.82
CA VAL A 412 0.13 35.64 -6.05
C VAL A 412 -1.02 35.34 -7.01
N LEU A 413 -1.22 36.16 -8.04
CA LEU A 413 -2.27 35.94 -9.03
C LEU A 413 -2.05 34.64 -9.81
N LEU A 414 -0.82 34.38 -10.26
CA LEU A 414 -0.48 33.14 -10.97
C LEU A 414 -0.69 31.89 -10.10
N SER A 415 -0.29 31.94 -8.83
CA SER A 415 -0.48 30.83 -7.91
C SER A 415 -1.95 30.66 -7.53
N ALA A 416 -2.71 31.75 -7.38
CA ALA A 416 -4.15 31.71 -7.14
C ALA A 416 -4.93 31.17 -8.36
N THR A 417 -4.58 31.58 -9.57
CA THR A 417 -5.21 31.05 -10.80
C THR A 417 -4.82 29.60 -11.03
N GLY A 418 -3.57 29.22 -10.77
CA GLY A 418 -3.12 27.83 -10.80
C GLY A 418 -3.86 26.96 -9.79
N LEU A 419 -4.03 27.43 -8.55
CA LEU A 419 -4.81 26.74 -7.52
C LEU A 419 -6.29 26.64 -7.90
N LEU A 420 -6.88 27.71 -8.41
CA LEU A 420 -8.26 27.73 -8.87
C LEU A 420 -8.47 26.76 -10.04
N ALA A 421 -7.57 26.75 -11.03
CA ALA A 421 -7.62 25.81 -12.15
C ALA A 421 -7.52 24.36 -11.69
N LEU A 422 -6.64 24.07 -10.71
CA LEU A 422 -6.53 22.74 -10.10
C LEU A 422 -7.82 22.34 -9.36
N LEU A 423 -8.38 23.24 -8.54
CA LEU A 423 -9.63 23.00 -7.83
C LEU A 423 -10.80 22.80 -8.80
N LEU A 424 -10.91 23.62 -9.84
CA LEU A 424 -11.91 23.45 -10.89
C LEU A 424 -11.73 22.11 -11.61
N LEU A 425 -10.50 21.70 -11.95
CA LEU A 425 -10.25 20.40 -12.56
C LEU A 425 -10.66 19.22 -11.65
N LEU A 426 -10.54 19.37 -10.33
CA LEU A 426 -10.94 18.34 -9.37
C LEU A 426 -12.46 18.31 -9.09
N ILE A 427 -13.13 19.46 -9.18
CA ILE A 427 -14.54 19.64 -8.82
C ILE A 427 -15.47 19.55 -10.04
N VAL A 428 -15.03 19.94 -11.23
CA VAL A 428 -15.86 19.92 -12.44
C VAL A 428 -16.18 18.47 -12.82
N PRO A 429 -17.47 18.10 -12.88
CA PRO A 429 -17.88 16.74 -13.21
C PRO A 429 -17.82 16.52 -14.73
N TRP A 430 -16.64 16.18 -15.22
CA TRP A 430 -16.37 15.94 -16.65
C TRP A 430 -16.66 14.52 -17.13
N HIS A 431 -16.77 13.54 -16.22
CA HIS A 431 -16.96 12.13 -16.59
C HIS A 431 -18.43 11.74 -16.44
N SER A 432 -19.14 11.62 -17.56
CA SER A 432 -20.56 11.20 -17.62
C SER A 432 -20.75 9.74 -18.00
N SER A 433 -19.80 9.13 -18.69
CA SER A 433 -19.93 7.74 -19.17
C SER A 433 -19.99 6.74 -18.01
N VAL A 434 -20.92 5.78 -18.11
CA VAL A 434 -21.04 4.62 -17.24
C VAL A 434 -20.93 3.38 -18.11
N GLU A 435 -19.92 2.55 -17.82
CA GLU A 435 -19.67 1.31 -18.55
C GLU A 435 -20.40 0.15 -17.87
N LEU A 436 -21.19 -0.58 -18.66
CA LEU A 436 -21.98 -1.71 -18.22
C LEU A 436 -21.56 -2.96 -19.01
N PRO A 437 -21.00 -3.99 -18.37
CA PRO A 437 -20.78 -5.27 -19.04
C PRO A 437 -22.12 -5.93 -19.37
N VAL A 438 -22.34 -6.21 -20.66
CA VAL A 438 -23.63 -6.68 -21.17
C VAL A 438 -23.43 -7.77 -22.24
N MET A 439 -24.50 -8.53 -22.47
CA MET A 439 -24.62 -9.52 -23.51
C MET A 439 -25.82 -9.17 -24.39
N LEU A 440 -25.58 -9.04 -25.70
CA LEU A 440 -26.62 -8.93 -26.71
C LEU A 440 -26.99 -10.33 -27.18
N GLU A 441 -28.24 -10.72 -26.99
CA GLU A 441 -28.76 -12.05 -27.34
C GLU A 441 -30.16 -11.94 -27.96
N ALA A 442 -30.65 -13.05 -28.50
CA ALA A 442 -32.02 -13.14 -28.97
C ALA A 442 -33.02 -13.09 -27.80
N GLU A 443 -34.22 -12.58 -28.06
CA GLU A 443 -35.24 -12.36 -27.02
C GLU A 443 -35.64 -13.65 -26.31
N SER A 444 -35.79 -14.75 -27.05
CA SER A 444 -35.97 -16.08 -26.49
C SER A 444 -35.31 -17.15 -27.37
N VAL A 445 -34.71 -18.15 -26.71
CA VAL A 445 -34.14 -19.33 -27.34
C VAL A 445 -34.71 -20.55 -26.63
N THR A 446 -35.42 -21.40 -27.38
CA THR A 446 -36.03 -22.61 -26.83
C THR A 446 -35.38 -23.84 -27.46
N ALA A 447 -34.73 -24.68 -26.66
CA ALA A 447 -34.18 -25.95 -27.12
C ALA A 447 -35.28 -27.02 -27.17
N ILE A 448 -35.38 -27.71 -28.30
CA ILE A 448 -36.32 -28.81 -28.50
C ILE A 448 -35.57 -30.13 -28.31
N HIS A 449 -36.05 -30.93 -27.36
CA HIS A 449 -35.49 -32.22 -27.00
C HIS A 449 -36.48 -33.35 -27.34
N ALA A 450 -35.96 -34.56 -27.51
CA ALA A 450 -36.82 -35.74 -27.62
C ALA A 450 -37.51 -36.01 -26.27
N PRO A 451 -38.84 -36.24 -26.23
CA PRO A 451 -39.56 -36.53 -25.00
C PRO A 451 -39.27 -37.93 -24.44
N ALA A 452 -38.76 -38.84 -25.28
CA ALA A 452 -38.34 -40.20 -24.94
C ALA A 452 -37.21 -40.64 -25.87
N ALA A 453 -36.51 -41.73 -25.52
CA ALA A 453 -35.59 -42.38 -26.45
C ALA A 453 -36.39 -42.88 -27.67
N ALA A 454 -36.04 -42.36 -28.85
CA ALA A 454 -36.79 -42.57 -30.06
C ALA A 454 -35.87 -42.57 -31.28
N ARG A 455 -36.37 -43.10 -32.38
CA ARG A 455 -35.74 -43.09 -33.69
C ARG A 455 -36.37 -41.98 -34.54
N VAL A 456 -35.55 -41.30 -35.33
CA VAL A 456 -36.01 -40.24 -36.23
C VAL A 456 -36.73 -40.89 -37.40
N ARG A 457 -38.01 -40.57 -37.58
CA ARG A 457 -38.80 -41.03 -38.72
C ARG A 457 -38.68 -40.05 -39.88
N GLN A 458 -38.84 -38.75 -39.61
CA GLN A 458 -38.76 -37.73 -40.65
C GLN A 458 -38.36 -36.38 -40.04
N VAL A 459 -37.50 -35.64 -40.74
CA VAL A 459 -37.13 -34.27 -40.39
C VAL A 459 -37.82 -33.34 -41.39
N ASN A 460 -38.66 -32.43 -40.88
CA ASN A 460 -39.52 -31.57 -41.71
C ASN A 460 -38.99 -30.14 -41.85
N VAL A 461 -37.86 -29.83 -41.21
CA VAL A 461 -37.25 -28.49 -41.20
C VAL A 461 -35.76 -28.52 -41.51
N HIS A 462 -35.24 -27.40 -42.01
CA HIS A 462 -33.82 -27.18 -42.20
C HIS A 462 -33.29 -26.03 -41.32
N ASP A 463 -31.98 -26.00 -41.09
CA ASP A 463 -31.34 -24.92 -40.34
C ASP A 463 -31.56 -23.57 -41.05
N GLY A 464 -31.90 -22.54 -40.28
CA GLY A 464 -32.25 -21.21 -40.78
C GLY A 464 -33.70 -21.03 -41.25
N GLN A 465 -34.54 -22.07 -41.25
CA GLN A 465 -35.95 -21.96 -41.66
C GLN A 465 -36.79 -21.19 -40.62
N LYS A 466 -37.68 -20.31 -41.09
CA LYS A 466 -38.70 -19.68 -40.24
C LYS A 466 -39.89 -20.63 -40.06
N VAL A 467 -40.34 -20.79 -38.83
CA VAL A 467 -41.47 -21.65 -38.45
C VAL A 467 -42.49 -20.88 -37.62
N GLU A 468 -43.77 -21.21 -37.80
CA GLU A 468 -44.86 -20.67 -37.00
C GLU A 468 -45.12 -21.54 -35.76
N GLN A 469 -45.83 -20.99 -34.78
CA GLN A 469 -46.25 -21.74 -33.60
C GLN A 469 -47.12 -22.95 -34.02
N GLY A 470 -46.79 -24.14 -33.49
CA GLY A 470 -47.50 -25.39 -33.76
C GLY A 470 -47.04 -26.14 -35.02
N ALA A 471 -46.15 -25.55 -35.83
CA ALA A 471 -45.57 -26.20 -37.00
C ALA A 471 -44.82 -27.48 -36.61
N VAL A 472 -44.97 -28.54 -37.42
CA VAL A 472 -44.33 -29.84 -37.17
C VAL A 472 -42.87 -29.75 -37.59
N LEU A 473 -41.96 -29.95 -36.64
CA LEU A 473 -40.53 -29.84 -36.84
C LEU A 473 -39.92 -31.19 -37.24
N MET A 474 -40.31 -32.24 -36.53
CA MET A 474 -39.75 -33.57 -36.69
C MET A 474 -40.73 -34.62 -36.18
N GLU A 475 -40.75 -35.77 -36.84
CA GLU A 475 -41.48 -36.95 -36.42
C GLU A 475 -40.51 -37.98 -35.87
N LEU A 476 -40.74 -38.38 -34.62
CA LEU A 476 -40.02 -39.45 -33.97
C LEU A 476 -40.93 -40.69 -33.85
N GLU A 477 -40.31 -41.86 -33.79
CA GLU A 477 -40.98 -43.13 -33.54
C GLU A 477 -40.23 -43.88 -32.43
N SER A 478 -40.96 -44.58 -31.56
CA SER A 478 -40.37 -45.37 -30.49
C SER A 478 -40.93 -46.78 -30.54
N PRO A 479 -40.16 -47.76 -31.05
CA PRO A 479 -40.59 -49.15 -31.11
C PRO A 479 -41.04 -49.70 -29.76
N ASP A 480 -40.45 -49.23 -28.66
CA ASP A 480 -40.81 -49.63 -27.30
C ASP A 480 -42.21 -49.13 -26.91
N ILE A 481 -42.54 -47.87 -27.24
CA ILE A 481 -43.88 -47.31 -26.98
C ILE A 481 -44.93 -48.04 -27.83
N ASP A 482 -44.64 -48.27 -29.11
CA ASP A 482 -45.57 -48.98 -30.00
C ASP A 482 -45.79 -50.43 -29.56
N SER A 483 -44.71 -51.13 -29.18
CA SER A 483 -44.76 -52.49 -28.65
C SER A 483 -45.56 -52.55 -27.35
N ARG A 484 -45.25 -51.68 -26.38
CA ARG A 484 -45.96 -51.63 -25.10
C ARG A 484 -47.44 -51.29 -25.29
N GLN A 485 -47.75 -50.35 -26.16
CA GLN A 485 -49.13 -49.98 -26.49
C GLN A 485 -49.90 -51.18 -27.08
N SER A 486 -49.25 -51.99 -27.92
CA SER A 486 -49.85 -53.21 -28.47
C SER A 486 -50.09 -54.30 -27.40
N ILE A 487 -49.16 -54.46 -26.45
CA ILE A 487 -49.26 -55.42 -25.35
C ILE A 487 -50.42 -55.04 -24.43
N VAL A 488 -50.46 -53.79 -23.96
CA VAL A 488 -51.52 -53.29 -23.08
C VAL A 488 -52.88 -53.35 -23.80
N ARG A 489 -52.93 -53.10 -25.12
CA ARG A 489 -54.16 -53.27 -25.90
C ARG A 489 -54.67 -54.71 -25.88
N ARG A 490 -53.78 -55.70 -25.97
CA ARG A 490 -54.15 -57.13 -25.87
C ARG A 490 -54.59 -57.49 -24.46
N GLU A 491 -53.96 -56.93 -23.43
CA GLU A 491 -54.35 -57.11 -22.04
C GLU A 491 -55.74 -56.54 -21.75
N ILE A 492 -56.05 -55.33 -22.22
CA ILE A 492 -57.40 -54.74 -22.17
C ILE A 492 -58.42 -55.70 -22.79
N ASN A 493 -58.14 -56.25 -23.97
CA ASN A 493 -59.05 -57.19 -24.64
C ASN A 493 -59.23 -58.48 -23.81
N MET A 494 -58.16 -59.00 -23.19
CA MET A 494 -58.21 -60.20 -22.35
C MET A 494 -59.05 -59.96 -21.10
N LEU A 495 -58.82 -58.85 -20.40
CA LEU A 495 -59.57 -58.45 -19.20
C LEU A 495 -61.06 -58.24 -19.52
N GLN A 496 -61.37 -57.57 -20.64
CA GLN A 496 -62.75 -57.43 -21.12
C GLN A 496 -63.42 -58.78 -21.40
N LEU A 497 -62.71 -59.74 -22.00
CA LEU A 497 -63.22 -61.09 -22.23
C LEU A 497 -63.40 -61.89 -20.94
N GLN A 498 -62.53 -61.70 -19.94
CA GLN A 498 -62.69 -62.33 -18.61
C GLN A 498 -63.91 -61.75 -17.87
N MET A 499 -64.06 -60.42 -17.86
CA MET A 499 -65.23 -59.76 -17.26
C MET A 499 -66.54 -60.25 -17.89
N ARG A 500 -66.61 -60.37 -19.23
CA ARG A 500 -67.78 -60.92 -19.94
C ARG A 500 -68.10 -62.37 -19.56
N ARG A 501 -67.08 -63.20 -19.31
CA ARG A 501 -67.27 -64.60 -18.87
C ARG A 501 -67.76 -64.72 -17.43
N GLN A 502 -67.41 -63.76 -16.58
CA GLN A 502 -67.68 -63.82 -15.15
C GLN A 502 -69.04 -63.27 -14.75
N ALA A 503 -69.66 -62.43 -15.59
CA ALA A 503 -71.00 -61.85 -15.38
C ALA A 503 -72.15 -62.89 -15.24
N GLY A 504 -71.88 -64.20 -15.36
CA GLY A 504 -72.86 -65.28 -15.25
C GLY A 504 -72.74 -66.20 -14.02
N ARG A 505 -71.84 -65.95 -13.05
CA ARG A 505 -71.65 -66.81 -11.86
C ARG A 505 -71.68 -65.97 -10.56
N SER A 506 -72.55 -66.30 -9.60
CA SER A 506 -72.76 -65.48 -8.39
C SER A 506 -71.70 -65.65 -7.29
N GLU A 507 -70.86 -66.69 -7.37
CA GLU A 507 -69.83 -67.00 -6.35
C GLU A 507 -68.58 -66.11 -6.44
N THR A 508 -68.38 -65.33 -7.50
CA THR A 508 -67.13 -64.57 -7.77
C THR A 508 -67.31 -63.05 -7.81
N ALA A 509 -68.26 -62.51 -7.04
CA ALA A 509 -68.55 -61.06 -6.99
C ALA A 509 -67.34 -60.20 -6.53
N ALA A 510 -66.50 -60.70 -5.62
CA ALA A 510 -65.30 -60.00 -5.16
C ALA A 510 -64.22 -59.88 -6.25
N ASP A 511 -64.10 -60.89 -7.12
CA ASP A 511 -63.14 -60.92 -8.22
C ASP A 511 -63.51 -59.96 -9.36
N ALA A 512 -64.81 -59.61 -9.50
CA ALA A 512 -65.28 -58.67 -10.50
C ALA A 512 -64.73 -57.25 -10.27
N GLY A 513 -64.70 -56.79 -9.01
CA GLY A 513 -64.12 -55.49 -8.65
C GLY A 513 -62.60 -55.43 -8.91
N ILE A 514 -61.89 -56.54 -8.69
CA ILE A 514 -60.46 -56.66 -8.98
C ILE A 514 -60.20 -56.56 -10.49
N LEU A 515 -61.00 -57.25 -11.31
CA LEU A 515 -60.87 -57.19 -12.77
C LEU A 515 -61.22 -55.81 -13.33
N GLU A 516 -62.23 -55.15 -12.79
CA GLU A 516 -62.60 -53.78 -13.17
C GLU A 516 -61.47 -52.79 -12.84
N GLN A 517 -60.85 -52.90 -11.66
CA GLN A 517 -59.71 -52.08 -11.29
C GLN A 517 -58.50 -52.32 -12.23
N ARG A 518 -58.17 -53.57 -12.54
CA ARG A 518 -57.09 -53.90 -13.49
C ARG A 518 -57.39 -53.38 -14.91
N LEU A 519 -58.65 -53.46 -15.35
CA LEU A 519 -59.05 -52.92 -16.65
C LEU A 519 -58.89 -51.39 -16.66
N ALA A 520 -59.30 -50.70 -15.60
CA ALA A 520 -59.13 -49.26 -15.47
C ALA A 520 -57.65 -48.85 -15.50
N GLU A 521 -56.78 -49.59 -14.80
CA GLU A 521 -55.31 -49.40 -14.81
C GLU A 521 -54.74 -49.57 -16.22
N ALA A 522 -55.08 -50.67 -16.91
CA ALA A 522 -54.62 -50.93 -18.28
C ALA A 522 -55.12 -49.88 -19.28
N VAL A 523 -56.36 -49.41 -19.15
CA VAL A 523 -56.91 -48.32 -19.99
C VAL A 523 -56.18 -47.00 -19.72
N ALA A 524 -55.86 -46.70 -18.46
CA ALA A 524 -55.09 -45.52 -18.09
C ALA A 524 -53.66 -45.59 -18.67
N GLU A 525 -53.00 -46.75 -18.57
CA GLU A 525 -51.67 -46.97 -19.18
C GLU A 525 -51.74 -46.79 -20.71
N TYR A 526 -52.74 -47.36 -21.38
CA TYR A 526 -52.93 -47.21 -22.83
C TYR A 526 -53.11 -45.74 -23.25
N ARG A 527 -53.93 -44.97 -22.50
CA ARG A 527 -54.10 -43.52 -22.74
C ARG A 527 -52.80 -42.76 -22.51
N GLY A 528 -52.04 -43.12 -21.47
CA GLY A 528 -50.73 -42.54 -21.19
C GLY A 528 -49.72 -42.80 -22.31
N LEU A 529 -49.68 -44.02 -22.85
CA LEU A 529 -48.84 -44.39 -23.99
C LEU A 529 -49.27 -43.67 -25.27
N ALA A 530 -50.57 -43.53 -25.53
CA ALA A 530 -51.09 -42.76 -26.66
C ALA A 530 -50.67 -41.28 -26.59
N ALA A 531 -50.78 -40.65 -25.42
CA ALA A 531 -50.34 -39.27 -25.22
C ALA A 531 -48.81 -39.10 -25.36
N ARG A 532 -48.01 -40.08 -24.90
CA ARG A 532 -46.55 -40.08 -25.10
C ARG A 532 -46.18 -40.23 -26.58
N ARG A 533 -46.91 -41.08 -27.32
CA ARG A 533 -46.73 -41.25 -28.76
C ARG A 533 -47.03 -39.96 -29.52
N GLU A 534 -48.09 -39.23 -29.13
CA GLU A 534 -48.40 -37.94 -29.76
C GLU A 534 -47.29 -36.90 -29.55
N ARG A 535 -46.64 -36.90 -28.37
CA ARG A 535 -45.48 -36.03 -28.09
C ARG A 535 -44.25 -36.33 -28.94
N LEU A 536 -44.15 -37.52 -29.55
CA LEU A 536 -43.08 -37.84 -30.50
C LEU A 536 -43.17 -37.02 -31.79
N LEU A 537 -44.32 -36.37 -32.05
CA LEU A 537 -44.47 -35.39 -33.10
C LEU A 537 -44.07 -34.01 -32.53
N LEU A 538 -42.81 -33.63 -32.77
CA LEU A 538 -42.23 -32.41 -32.22
C LEU A 538 -42.80 -31.19 -32.95
N ARG A 539 -43.39 -30.27 -32.19
CA ARG A 539 -43.97 -29.01 -32.70
C ARG A 539 -43.27 -27.80 -32.15
N ALA A 540 -43.26 -26.72 -32.91
CA ALA A 540 -42.74 -25.43 -32.47
C ALA A 540 -43.62 -24.84 -31.36
N PRO A 541 -43.10 -24.58 -30.14
CA PRO A 541 -43.88 -23.95 -29.08
C PRO A 541 -44.21 -22.48 -29.36
N LYS A 542 -43.41 -21.80 -30.21
CA LYS A 542 -43.55 -20.40 -30.64
C LYS A 542 -43.07 -20.23 -32.08
N ALA A 543 -43.43 -19.11 -32.70
CA ALA A 543 -42.87 -18.70 -33.99
C ALA A 543 -41.41 -18.24 -33.83
N GLY A 544 -40.55 -18.54 -34.80
CA GLY A 544 -39.14 -18.18 -34.77
C GLY A 544 -38.33 -18.83 -35.89
N GLN A 545 -37.02 -18.73 -35.81
CA GLN A 545 -36.08 -19.34 -36.75
C GLN A 545 -35.45 -20.60 -36.13
N VAL A 546 -35.45 -21.70 -36.88
CA VAL A 546 -34.75 -22.94 -36.51
C VAL A 546 -33.25 -22.73 -36.63
N ARG A 547 -32.52 -23.04 -35.56
CA ARG A 547 -31.05 -22.96 -35.47
C ARG A 547 -30.50 -24.17 -34.72
N ASP A 548 -29.20 -24.41 -34.85
CA ASP A 548 -28.48 -25.48 -34.17
C ASP A 548 -29.12 -26.86 -34.40
N LEU A 549 -29.63 -27.12 -35.61
CA LEU A 549 -30.14 -28.45 -35.97
C LEU A 549 -29.01 -29.48 -35.84
N LEU A 550 -29.21 -30.52 -35.03
CA LEU A 550 -28.19 -31.52 -34.72
C LEU A 550 -27.60 -32.10 -36.02
N PRO A 551 -26.27 -32.01 -36.25
CA PRO A 551 -25.67 -32.48 -37.48
C PRO A 551 -25.93 -33.96 -37.73
N GLN A 552 -26.15 -34.33 -38.99
CA GLN A 552 -26.38 -35.72 -39.42
C GLN A 552 -27.67 -36.33 -38.82
N LEU A 553 -28.69 -35.52 -38.58
CA LEU A 553 -30.04 -35.97 -38.29
C LEU A 553 -30.62 -36.63 -39.56
N SER A 554 -30.48 -37.95 -39.66
CA SER A 554 -31.04 -38.75 -40.76
C SER A 554 -32.20 -39.61 -40.25
N GLU A 555 -33.10 -39.98 -41.17
CA GLU A 555 -34.09 -41.01 -40.93
C GLU A 555 -33.41 -42.29 -40.42
N GLY A 556 -34.04 -42.96 -39.45
CA GLY A 556 -33.54 -44.17 -38.82
C GLY A 556 -32.52 -43.96 -37.69
N ARG A 557 -32.08 -42.72 -37.39
CA ARG A 557 -31.12 -42.46 -36.31
C ARG A 557 -31.79 -42.44 -34.93
N TRP A 558 -31.14 -43.01 -33.92
CA TRP A 558 -31.59 -42.95 -32.53
C TRP A 558 -31.20 -41.63 -31.85
N VAL A 559 -32.12 -41.06 -31.07
CA VAL A 559 -31.94 -39.81 -30.32
C VAL A 559 -32.25 -39.98 -28.83
N SER A 560 -31.50 -39.25 -28.00
CA SER A 560 -31.62 -39.22 -26.55
C SER A 560 -32.50 -38.07 -26.08
N THR A 561 -33.05 -38.17 -24.86
CA THR A 561 -33.81 -37.09 -24.22
C THR A 561 -32.94 -35.93 -23.75
N ARG A 562 -31.63 -36.14 -23.62
CA ARG A 562 -30.68 -35.13 -23.12
C ARG A 562 -30.16 -34.21 -24.23
N ASP A 563 -30.10 -34.70 -25.46
CA ASP A 563 -29.48 -33.96 -26.55
C ASP A 563 -30.50 -32.98 -27.14
N PRO A 564 -30.14 -31.69 -27.31
CA PRO A 564 -30.97 -30.76 -28.05
C PRO A 564 -30.96 -31.14 -29.53
N LEU A 565 -32.13 -31.39 -30.10
CA LEU A 565 -32.26 -31.75 -31.51
C LEU A 565 -32.17 -30.52 -32.41
N LEU A 566 -32.75 -29.41 -31.96
CA LEU A 566 -32.71 -28.10 -32.59
C LEU A 566 -33.07 -27.02 -31.56
N ARG A 567 -32.86 -25.77 -31.92
CA ARG A 567 -33.31 -24.60 -31.16
C ARG A 567 -34.21 -23.72 -32.02
N ILE A 568 -35.15 -23.05 -31.38
CA ILE A 568 -35.99 -22.03 -32.01
C ILE A 568 -35.61 -20.70 -31.39
N VAL A 569 -35.21 -19.76 -32.25
CA VAL A 569 -34.72 -18.42 -31.90
C VAL A 569 -35.76 -17.40 -32.36
N GLU A 570 -36.25 -16.58 -31.45
CA GLU A 570 -37.19 -15.48 -31.74
C GLU A 570 -36.45 -14.29 -32.38
N GLU A 571 -37.12 -13.53 -33.26
CA GLU A 571 -36.47 -12.45 -34.03
C GLU A 571 -36.10 -11.22 -33.18
N GLY A 572 -36.69 -11.08 -31.99
CA GLY A 572 -36.40 -9.98 -31.08
C GLY A 572 -34.98 -10.02 -30.52
N THR A 573 -34.49 -8.85 -30.10
CA THR A 573 -33.20 -8.71 -29.41
C THR A 573 -33.42 -8.29 -27.97
N ARG A 574 -32.56 -8.80 -27.09
CA ARG A 574 -32.50 -8.34 -25.70
C ARG A 574 -31.05 -8.14 -25.29
N ILE A 575 -30.81 -7.10 -24.50
CA ILE A 575 -29.49 -6.86 -23.90
C ILE A 575 -29.62 -6.98 -22.40
N ARG A 576 -28.83 -7.89 -21.82
CA ARG A 576 -28.78 -8.11 -20.38
C ARG A 576 -27.37 -7.94 -19.88
N GLY A 577 -27.22 -7.33 -18.71
CA GLY A 577 -25.91 -7.22 -18.09
C GLY A 577 -26.03 -6.81 -16.64
N TYR A 578 -24.95 -6.22 -16.14
CA TYR A 578 -24.87 -5.83 -14.73
C TYR A 578 -24.28 -4.44 -14.57
N VAL A 579 -24.75 -3.73 -13.55
CA VAL A 579 -24.16 -2.47 -13.08
C VAL A 579 -23.58 -2.69 -11.68
N ALA A 580 -22.38 -2.17 -11.46
CA ALA A 580 -21.78 -2.17 -10.14
C ALA A 580 -22.51 -1.18 -9.21
N GLU A 581 -22.62 -1.52 -7.93
CA GLU A 581 -23.28 -0.70 -6.89
C GLU A 581 -22.80 0.77 -6.87
N ASN A 582 -21.51 1.01 -7.11
CA ASN A 582 -20.92 2.35 -7.12
C ASN A 582 -21.40 3.25 -8.29
N ALA A 583 -21.92 2.65 -9.36
CA ALA A 583 -22.41 3.31 -10.55
C ALA A 583 -23.95 3.35 -10.63
N LEU A 584 -24.63 2.59 -9.77
CA LEU A 584 -26.10 2.46 -9.76
C LEU A 584 -26.82 3.82 -9.69
N TRP A 585 -26.35 4.74 -8.85
CA TRP A 585 -26.94 6.08 -8.68
C TRP A 585 -26.73 7.02 -9.88
N ARG A 586 -25.84 6.66 -10.81
CA ARG A 586 -25.52 7.47 -11.99
C ARG A 586 -26.44 7.20 -13.16
N ILE A 587 -27.14 6.06 -13.15
CA ILE A 587 -27.98 5.62 -14.26
C ILE A 587 -29.46 5.65 -13.86
N ALA A 588 -30.32 5.87 -14.84
CA ALA A 588 -31.76 5.84 -14.71
C ALA A 588 -32.43 5.21 -15.95
N PRO A 589 -33.59 4.55 -15.80
CA PRO A 589 -34.41 4.14 -16.94
C PRO A 589 -34.63 5.29 -17.92
N GLY A 590 -34.38 5.05 -19.20
CA GLY A 590 -34.41 6.05 -20.27
C GLY A 590 -33.03 6.58 -20.69
N ASP A 591 -31.97 6.33 -19.91
CA ASP A 591 -30.61 6.71 -20.29
C ASP A 591 -30.20 6.01 -21.58
N ARG A 592 -29.58 6.78 -22.48
CA ARG A 592 -29.14 6.31 -23.80
C ARG A 592 -27.64 6.11 -23.81
N GLY A 593 -27.20 5.27 -24.73
CA GLY A 593 -25.78 5.02 -24.92
C GLY A 593 -25.52 4.15 -26.14
N ARG A 594 -24.33 3.55 -26.15
CA ARG A 594 -23.90 2.67 -27.23
C ARG A 594 -23.43 1.34 -26.67
N PHE A 595 -23.92 0.25 -27.26
CA PHE A 595 -23.35 -1.07 -27.11
C PHE A 595 -22.16 -1.20 -28.04
N ILE A 596 -21.01 -1.59 -27.47
CA ILE A 596 -19.77 -1.86 -28.18
C ILE A 596 -19.45 -3.33 -27.94
N ALA A 597 -19.46 -4.14 -29.00
CA ALA A 597 -19.11 -5.55 -28.90
C ALA A 597 -17.60 -5.71 -28.64
N ASP A 598 -17.21 -6.83 -28.02
CA ASP A 598 -15.78 -7.19 -27.85
C ASP A 598 -15.07 -7.40 -29.20
N ASP A 599 -15.84 -7.76 -30.23
CA ASP A 599 -15.38 -7.88 -31.61
C ASP A 599 -15.26 -6.49 -32.25
N PRO A 600 -14.03 -5.97 -32.48
CA PRO A 600 -13.81 -4.61 -32.95
C PRO A 600 -14.24 -4.40 -34.42
N MET A 601 -14.57 -5.46 -35.16
CA MET A 601 -15.07 -5.35 -36.53
C MET A 601 -16.56 -4.98 -36.60
N ARG A 602 -17.28 -5.01 -35.47
CA ARG A 602 -18.71 -4.69 -35.41
C ARG A 602 -18.93 -3.23 -35.08
N GLU A 603 -19.94 -2.64 -35.72
CA GLU A 603 -20.37 -1.28 -35.43
C GLU A 603 -21.03 -1.18 -34.05
N SER A 604 -20.87 -0.02 -33.41
CA SER A 604 -21.57 0.28 -32.16
C SER A 604 -23.06 0.45 -32.39
N LEU A 605 -23.90 -0.13 -31.54
CA LEU A 605 -25.35 -0.05 -31.65
C LEU A 605 -25.95 0.90 -30.60
N LEU A 606 -26.98 1.67 -30.96
CA LEU A 606 -27.66 2.54 -30.01
C LEU A 606 -28.55 1.75 -29.07
N VAL A 607 -28.39 2.00 -27.76
CA VAL A 607 -29.13 1.30 -26.71
C VAL A 607 -29.77 2.28 -25.74
N GLU A 608 -30.87 1.84 -25.14
CA GLU A 608 -31.60 2.58 -24.11
C GLU A 608 -31.83 1.64 -22.91
N LEU A 609 -31.50 2.13 -21.71
CA LEU A 609 -31.72 1.43 -20.46
C LEU A 609 -33.22 1.37 -20.16
N GLN A 610 -33.81 0.18 -20.09
CA GLN A 610 -35.22 0.01 -19.75
C GLN A 610 -35.43 -0.10 -18.27
N GLU A 611 -34.62 -0.91 -17.60
CA GLU A 611 -34.85 -1.29 -16.21
C GLU A 611 -33.55 -1.68 -15.52
N VAL A 612 -33.52 -1.42 -14.22
CA VAL A 612 -32.47 -1.85 -13.30
C VAL A 612 -33.16 -2.59 -12.16
N ASP A 613 -32.70 -3.79 -11.86
CA ASP A 613 -33.26 -4.59 -10.78
C ASP A 613 -33.06 -3.86 -9.43
N ALA A 614 -34.07 -3.87 -8.56
CA ALA A 614 -34.03 -3.15 -7.29
C ALA A 614 -33.06 -3.77 -6.27
N ASN A 615 -32.79 -5.07 -6.40
CA ASN A 615 -31.94 -5.83 -5.49
C ASN A 615 -30.69 -6.31 -6.23
N GLY A 616 -29.58 -6.40 -5.49
CA GLY A 616 -28.36 -7.00 -6.02
C GLY A 616 -28.54 -8.47 -6.34
N VAL A 617 -27.88 -8.93 -7.41
CA VAL A 617 -27.87 -10.34 -7.81
C VAL A 617 -26.92 -11.13 -6.92
N ALA A 618 -27.42 -12.22 -6.34
CA ALA A 618 -26.60 -13.14 -5.54
C ALA A 618 -25.69 -14.01 -6.43
N TRP A 619 -26.09 -14.27 -7.67
CA TRP A 619 -25.31 -15.01 -8.67
C TRP A 619 -25.51 -14.40 -10.05
N LEU A 620 -24.49 -14.48 -10.89
CA LEU A 620 -24.58 -14.05 -12.28
C LEU A 620 -25.25 -15.14 -13.14
N ASP A 621 -26.34 -14.77 -13.82
CA ASP A 621 -26.97 -15.62 -14.83
C ASP A 621 -26.16 -15.66 -16.13
N GLN A 622 -25.51 -14.55 -16.49
CA GLN A 622 -24.66 -14.44 -17.69
C GLN A 622 -23.22 -14.83 -17.36
N GLU A 623 -22.92 -16.14 -17.37
CA GLU A 623 -21.58 -16.66 -17.04
C GLU A 623 -20.47 -16.08 -17.93
N ALA A 624 -20.76 -15.74 -19.19
CA ALA A 624 -19.76 -15.15 -20.08
C ALA A 624 -19.23 -13.76 -19.64
N LEU A 625 -19.93 -13.09 -18.71
CA LEU A 625 -19.49 -11.82 -18.09
C LEU A 625 -18.61 -12.01 -16.84
N SER A 626 -18.47 -13.23 -16.37
CA SER A 626 -17.70 -13.55 -15.16
C SER A 626 -16.20 -13.71 -15.44
N SER A 627 -15.37 -13.39 -14.44
CA SER A 627 -13.91 -13.28 -14.59
C SER A 627 -13.19 -14.58 -14.92
N ASP A 628 -13.71 -15.73 -14.47
CA ASP A 628 -13.18 -17.05 -14.82
C ASP A 628 -13.48 -17.42 -16.29
N HIS A 629 -14.52 -16.85 -16.88
CA HIS A 629 -14.79 -16.88 -18.32
C HIS A 629 -14.21 -15.67 -19.07
N HIS A 630 -13.16 -15.03 -18.53
CA HIS A 630 -12.49 -13.87 -19.12
C HIS A 630 -13.42 -12.66 -19.32
N GLY A 631 -14.50 -12.59 -18.53
CA GLY A 631 -15.38 -11.44 -18.46
C GLY A 631 -14.89 -10.40 -17.44
N PRO A 632 -15.48 -9.20 -17.43
CA PRO A 632 -15.03 -8.08 -16.60
C PRO A 632 -15.50 -8.15 -15.13
N ILE A 633 -16.46 -9.01 -14.80
CA ILE A 633 -17.03 -9.07 -13.44
C ILE A 633 -16.27 -10.08 -12.61
N ALA A 634 -15.60 -9.61 -11.55
CA ALA A 634 -14.91 -10.48 -10.60
C ALA A 634 -15.90 -11.34 -9.81
N VAL A 635 -15.75 -12.66 -9.90
CA VAL A 635 -16.60 -13.63 -9.19
C VAL A 635 -15.78 -14.61 -8.35
N ARG A 636 -16.41 -15.15 -7.31
CA ARG A 636 -15.97 -16.33 -6.59
C ARG A 636 -17.00 -17.44 -6.82
N ARG A 637 -16.55 -18.70 -6.89
CA ARG A 637 -17.46 -19.84 -6.99
C ARG A 637 -17.88 -20.30 -5.60
N ASP A 638 -19.18 -20.44 -5.40
CA ASP A 638 -19.79 -21.05 -4.21
C ASP A 638 -19.58 -22.58 -4.21
N GLU A 639 -19.94 -23.28 -3.12
CA GLU A 639 -19.89 -24.75 -3.01
C GLU A 639 -20.64 -25.45 -4.16
N ASN A 640 -21.68 -24.82 -4.68
CA ASN A 640 -22.48 -25.28 -5.81
C ASN A 640 -21.95 -24.84 -7.19
N GLN A 641 -20.71 -24.33 -7.28
CA GLN A 641 -20.09 -23.80 -8.51
C GLN A 641 -20.83 -22.64 -9.19
N ARG A 642 -21.69 -21.92 -8.45
CA ARG A 642 -22.37 -20.71 -8.95
C ARG A 642 -21.45 -19.49 -8.86
N ALA A 643 -21.53 -18.60 -9.85
CA ALA A 643 -20.72 -17.39 -9.92
C ALA A 643 -21.27 -16.29 -8.99
N GLU A 644 -20.72 -16.19 -7.77
CA GLU A 644 -21.03 -15.15 -6.78
C GLU A 644 -20.17 -13.90 -7.03
N PRO A 645 -20.74 -12.71 -7.28
CA PRO A 645 -19.95 -11.51 -7.54
C PRO A 645 -19.24 -11.01 -6.27
N VAL A 646 -17.98 -10.59 -6.40
CA VAL A 646 -17.15 -10.10 -5.27
C VAL A 646 -17.63 -8.74 -4.74
N GLN A 647 -18.32 -7.97 -5.58
CA GLN A 647 -18.91 -6.66 -5.27
C GLN A 647 -20.40 -6.71 -5.63
N GLY A 648 -21.22 -5.89 -4.98
CA GLY A 648 -22.65 -5.78 -5.30
C GLY A 648 -22.86 -5.43 -6.78
N GLN A 649 -23.54 -6.32 -7.50
CA GLN A 649 -23.95 -6.15 -8.90
C GLN A 649 -25.47 -6.11 -8.96
N TYR A 650 -26.02 -5.30 -9.83
CA TYR A 650 -27.47 -5.19 -10.07
C TYR A 650 -27.76 -5.53 -11.52
N GLY A 651 -28.79 -6.34 -11.77
CA GLY A 651 -29.18 -6.72 -13.13
C GLY A 651 -29.70 -5.50 -13.89
N VAL A 652 -29.29 -5.37 -15.16
CA VAL A 652 -29.78 -4.31 -16.05
C VAL A 652 -30.34 -4.90 -17.34
N ARG A 653 -31.44 -4.32 -17.82
CA ARG A 653 -32.07 -4.65 -19.10
C ARG A 653 -32.02 -3.45 -20.02
N LEU A 654 -31.43 -3.63 -21.20
CA LEU A 654 -31.38 -2.62 -22.25
C LEU A 654 -32.10 -3.11 -23.49
N LYS A 655 -32.68 -2.18 -24.24
CA LYS A 655 -33.22 -2.41 -25.59
C LYS A 655 -32.33 -1.75 -26.62
N LEU A 656 -32.30 -2.33 -27.81
CA LEU A 656 -31.79 -1.65 -29.01
C LEU A 656 -32.81 -0.58 -29.44
N VAL A 657 -32.30 0.60 -29.78
CA VAL A 657 -33.13 1.70 -30.31
C VAL A 657 -33.48 1.42 -31.78
N ASP A 658 -32.51 0.89 -32.54
CA ASP A 658 -32.69 0.52 -33.94
C ASP A 658 -33.09 -0.95 -34.04
N ASN A 659 -34.12 -1.24 -34.83
CA ASN A 659 -34.64 -2.60 -35.00
C ASN A 659 -33.68 -3.43 -35.88
N SER A 660 -32.64 -3.95 -35.23
CA SER A 660 -31.60 -4.78 -35.83
C SER A 660 -31.93 -6.25 -35.64
N ALA A 661 -31.63 -7.09 -36.64
CA ALA A 661 -31.82 -8.52 -36.54
C ALA A 661 -31.01 -9.12 -35.37
N ALA A 662 -31.59 -10.12 -34.70
CA ALA A 662 -30.90 -10.83 -33.63
C ALA A 662 -29.55 -11.41 -34.11
N PRO A 663 -28.48 -11.31 -33.31
CA PRO A 663 -27.20 -11.86 -33.70
C PRO A 663 -27.30 -13.39 -33.76
N SER A 664 -26.52 -14.00 -34.67
CA SER A 664 -26.47 -15.46 -34.81
C SER A 664 -25.94 -16.18 -33.56
N GLN A 665 -25.13 -15.49 -32.76
CA GLN A 665 -24.60 -15.96 -31.48
C GLN A 665 -24.67 -14.82 -30.46
N PRO A 666 -24.84 -15.11 -29.16
CA PRO A 666 -24.77 -14.10 -28.11
C PRO A 666 -23.45 -13.33 -28.18
N LEU A 667 -23.53 -12.01 -28.17
CA LEU A 667 -22.37 -11.13 -28.26
C LEU A 667 -22.09 -10.50 -26.91
N ARG A 668 -20.90 -10.73 -26.40
CA ARG A 668 -20.38 -10.00 -25.26
C ARG A 668 -19.91 -8.62 -25.69
N GLY A 669 -20.14 -7.64 -24.82
CA GLY A 669 -19.62 -6.29 -25.00
C GLY A 669 -19.86 -5.41 -23.79
N VAL A 670 -19.65 -4.11 -23.99
CA VAL A 670 -19.86 -3.08 -22.99
C VAL A 670 -20.87 -2.07 -23.53
N ALA A 671 -21.91 -1.79 -22.75
CA ALA A 671 -22.81 -0.67 -23.00
C ALA A 671 -22.26 0.55 -22.26
N VAL A 672 -21.91 1.59 -23.02
CA VAL A 672 -21.47 2.88 -22.48
C VAL A 672 -22.67 3.82 -22.48
N LEU A 673 -23.24 4.06 -21.31
CA LEU A 673 -24.39 4.96 -21.12
C LEU A 673 -23.95 6.37 -20.71
N ASP A 674 -24.70 7.36 -21.17
CA ASP A 674 -24.57 8.75 -20.72
C ASP A 674 -25.28 8.93 -19.38
N GLY A 675 -24.57 8.62 -18.29
CA GLY A 675 -25.09 8.77 -16.93
C GLY A 675 -24.85 10.17 -16.35
N ARG A 676 -25.29 10.35 -15.10
CA ARG A 676 -25.02 11.55 -14.32
C ARG A 676 -23.52 11.77 -14.17
N SER A 677 -23.09 13.01 -14.40
CA SER A 677 -21.69 13.39 -14.37
C SER A 677 -21.12 13.36 -12.95
N GLU A 678 -19.87 12.92 -12.84
CA GLU A 678 -19.14 12.85 -11.57
C GLU A 678 -17.79 13.56 -11.66
N SER A 679 -17.42 14.26 -10.58
CA SER A 679 -16.13 14.90 -10.42
C SER A 679 -15.10 13.95 -9.81
N LEU A 680 -13.81 14.19 -10.06
CA LEU A 680 -12.72 13.36 -9.51
C LEU A 680 -12.73 13.35 -7.97
N LEU A 681 -13.03 14.50 -7.36
CA LEU A 681 -13.14 14.62 -5.91
C LEU A 681 -14.39 13.90 -5.37
N GLY A 682 -15.52 13.98 -6.08
CA GLY A 682 -16.73 13.25 -5.74
C GLY A 682 -16.54 11.72 -5.81
N ALA A 683 -15.89 11.24 -6.86
CA ALA A 683 -15.59 9.81 -7.06
C ALA A 683 -14.66 9.27 -5.98
N THR A 684 -13.59 10.01 -5.65
CA THR A 684 -12.64 9.60 -4.60
C THR A 684 -13.27 9.64 -3.21
N TRP A 685 -14.05 10.67 -2.88
CA TRP A 685 -14.76 10.77 -1.61
C TRP A 685 -15.75 9.61 -1.43
N ARG A 686 -16.56 9.29 -2.45
CA ARG A 686 -17.51 8.17 -2.37
C ARG A 686 -16.83 6.81 -2.24
N ARG A 687 -15.71 6.58 -2.95
CA ARG A 687 -14.91 5.37 -2.77
C ARG A 687 -14.37 5.26 -1.35
N LEU A 688 -13.85 6.36 -0.80
CA LEU A 688 -13.35 6.39 0.59
C LEU A 688 -14.48 6.20 1.61
N ALA A 689 -15.65 6.79 1.38
CA ALA A 689 -16.82 6.60 2.24
C ALA A 689 -17.33 5.16 2.20
N ALA A 690 -17.45 4.56 1.01
CA ALA A 690 -17.85 3.15 0.83
C ALA A 690 -16.85 2.19 1.49
N LEU A 691 -15.54 2.44 1.34
CA LEU A 691 -14.49 1.72 2.06
C LEU A 691 -14.62 1.90 3.58
N GLY A 692 -14.88 3.12 4.05
CA GLY A 692 -15.08 3.44 5.46
C GLY A 692 -16.25 2.67 6.07
N VAL A 693 -17.40 2.64 5.39
CA VAL A 693 -18.57 1.87 5.83
C VAL A 693 -18.25 0.37 5.88
N ARG A 694 -17.69 -0.18 4.78
CA ARG A 694 -17.30 -1.60 4.70
C ARG A 694 -16.30 -2.02 5.80
N GLU A 695 -15.32 -1.17 6.09
CA GLU A 695 -14.29 -1.43 7.11
C GLU A 695 -14.76 -1.16 8.55
N SER A 696 -15.80 -0.33 8.71
CA SER A 696 -16.41 -0.02 10.02
C SER A 696 -17.26 -1.16 10.58
N GLY A 697 -17.58 -2.17 9.76
CA GLY A 697 -18.26 -3.39 10.22
C GLY A 697 -19.70 -3.16 10.71
N PHE A 698 -20.35 -2.09 10.24
CA PHE A 698 -21.78 -1.85 10.41
C PHE A 698 -22.56 -2.20 9.14
#